data_AF-A0A3T1CGM5-F1
#
_entry.id   AF-A0A3T1CGM5-F1
#
_cell.length_a   1.000
_cell.length_b   1.000
_cell.length_c   1.000
_cell.angle_alpha   90.00
_cell.angle_beta   90.00
_cell.angle_gamma   90.00
#
_symmetry.space_group_name_H-M   'P 1'
#
loop_
_entity.id
_entity.type
_entity.pdbx_description
1 polymer ?
#
loop_
_entity_poly.entity_id
_entity_poly.type
_entity_poly.pdbx_seq_one_letter_code
_entity_poly.pdbx_strand_id
1 'polypeptide(L)'
;MGAQSLSKLARPMLLRGRSLFRGRLLERLRHVVWAGLLALGLYSVMLLQPLEDFLRLFESRVADRSPSGEVVFVTSDEALNDPRTPENRIELAKALDELDRQGVGKVFLDIPFNASGDAAADETLARAIADLGPRLTLVDRFVEGTGGERLWRSTSPTIGGSTTRVVSDETDRNWLEFAWELAYGYEVDGRWYRSFGAAIAGVEGKPGSRFPVDYGFSYDQIPLGSVAAFATLDQTASSIPVEVTGKTVVIGHTNQVQASIQKIPGKFGAPASYIDIYAGETLKAGNTRWMKGVTTLSIFAVALFLAILLSSSRHQRWAAYGALVIACPILTIGAAKIGARVELSYAMALLLIYAAFRSRMRWKRRVEMVNLETGLPKLRALEARLLRDAVGNGHIVITKIQNYERVLKTLRADDKGSYVLKLVDRLRAADPNLAVYSDGHHLGWHTASDDTDAVVEHLEGLRAIFAAPVQVGGFSVDVGITFGVAAIEGDPSARLAAAVAAAEETSEAHNPIAIAETGSETDLLWDISLRARIDEAMEAGEIYCVYQPKIDLLTNSVAGVEALVRWHDPARGFISPMHFIQQCEKAGRMEHLTRYVLQSACSAGQLLHFRGHQITMSVNISATLLGDMRVVGLVRNVLQATRFDPEYLTLEITETARISDHTVAASILEELRSIGVRIAMDDFGVGAASYETFYELPFDEIKIDRLFVANIARDPKARAIVASIAAMGREARITVVAEGLENPHDIPLLEEAGCQQVQGFAFSRPLSLSNLLEYQEVVPGQSLSNMV
;
A
#
# COMPACT_ATOMS: atom_id res chain seq x y z
N MET A 1 -22.24 -3.05 -44.18
CA MET A 1 -22.39 -3.49 -42.76
C MET A 1 -21.45 -4.67 -42.54
N GLY A 2 -20.56 -4.64 -41.54
CA GLY A 2 -19.85 -5.86 -41.14
C GLY A 2 -18.39 -5.80 -40.67
N ALA A 3 -17.71 -4.64 -40.60
CA ALA A 3 -16.28 -4.64 -40.21
C ALA A 3 -15.82 -3.53 -39.23
N GLN A 4 -16.74 -2.70 -38.70
CA GLN A 4 -16.37 -1.62 -37.76
C GLN A 4 -16.93 -1.77 -36.34
N SER A 5 -17.61 -2.88 -36.01
CA SER A 5 -18.27 -3.04 -34.71
C SER A 5 -17.47 -3.80 -33.64
N LEU A 6 -16.31 -4.40 -33.96
CA LEU A 6 -15.59 -5.26 -33.00
C LEU A 6 -14.34 -4.62 -32.36
N SER A 7 -13.91 -3.43 -32.79
CA SER A 7 -12.70 -2.77 -32.26
C SER A 7 -12.96 -1.70 -31.19
N LYS A 8 -14.22 -1.32 -30.94
CA LYS A 8 -14.59 -0.30 -29.93
C LYS A 8 -14.95 -0.86 -28.55
N LEU A 9 -15.28 -2.16 -28.44
CA LEU A 9 -15.63 -2.80 -27.16
C LEU A 9 -14.44 -3.43 -26.41
N ALA A 10 -13.29 -3.65 -27.07
CA ALA A 10 -12.15 -4.34 -26.46
C ALA A 10 -11.05 -3.41 -25.88
N ARG A 11 -11.08 -2.10 -26.18
CA ARG A 11 -10.03 -1.16 -25.75
C ARG A 11 -10.09 -0.72 -24.27
N PRO A 12 -11.25 -0.58 -23.60
CA PRO A 12 -11.27 -0.17 -22.19
C PRO A 12 -10.87 -1.31 -21.22
N MET A 13 -11.14 -2.58 -21.57
CA MET A 13 -10.83 -3.73 -20.69
C MET A 13 -9.35 -4.15 -20.74
N LEU A 14 -8.66 -4.01 -21.87
CA LEU A 14 -7.24 -4.37 -22.01
C LEU A 14 -6.28 -3.33 -21.40
N LEU A 15 -6.72 -2.08 -21.20
CA LEU A 15 -5.91 -1.03 -20.57
C LEU A 15 -6.02 -1.06 -19.03
N ARG A 16 -7.15 -1.49 -18.45
CA ARG A 16 -7.35 -1.59 -16.99
C ARG A 16 -6.59 -2.76 -16.35
N GLY A 17 -6.48 -3.90 -17.04
CA GLY A 17 -5.62 -5.01 -16.58
C GLY A 17 -4.12 -4.65 -16.57
N ARG A 18 -3.66 -3.77 -17.47
CA ARG A 18 -2.25 -3.41 -17.58
C ARG A 18 -1.73 -2.51 -16.44
N SER A 19 -2.56 -1.66 -15.83
CA SER A 19 -2.11 -0.76 -14.74
C SER A 19 -1.86 -1.51 -13.42
N LEU A 20 -2.79 -2.40 -13.02
CA LEU A 20 -2.66 -3.25 -11.83
C LEU A 20 -1.52 -4.26 -11.95
N PHE A 21 -1.30 -4.82 -13.15
CA PHE A 21 -0.16 -5.69 -13.41
C PHE A 21 1.17 -4.93 -13.38
N ARG A 22 1.24 -3.68 -13.87
CA ARG A 22 2.42 -2.81 -13.75
C ARG A 22 2.79 -2.57 -12.28
N GLY A 23 1.81 -2.25 -11.43
CA GLY A 23 2.04 -2.01 -10.00
C GLY A 23 2.60 -3.24 -9.28
N ARG A 24 2.02 -4.42 -9.51
CA ARG A 24 2.48 -5.66 -8.87
C ARG A 24 3.84 -6.13 -9.38
N LEU A 25 4.16 -5.87 -10.65
CA LEU A 25 5.47 -6.18 -11.22
C LEU A 25 6.54 -5.26 -10.64
N LEU A 26 6.30 -3.95 -10.66
CA LEU A 26 7.21 -2.93 -10.09
C LEU A 26 7.52 -3.19 -8.62
N GLU A 27 6.51 -3.56 -7.82
CA GLU A 27 6.70 -3.91 -6.41
C GLU A 27 7.68 -5.08 -6.22
N ARG A 28 7.58 -6.12 -7.04
CA ARG A 28 8.47 -7.29 -6.93
C ARG A 28 9.88 -6.96 -7.37
N LEU A 29 10.04 -6.21 -8.46
CA LEU A 29 11.34 -5.76 -8.92
C LEU A 29 12.02 -4.88 -7.85
N ARG A 30 11.26 -3.99 -7.21
CA ARG A 30 11.74 -3.18 -6.09
C ARG A 30 12.21 -4.05 -4.91
N HIS A 31 11.50 -5.12 -4.59
CA HIS A 31 11.94 -6.04 -3.53
C HIS A 31 13.24 -6.78 -3.88
N VAL A 32 13.47 -7.13 -5.15
CA VAL A 32 14.75 -7.72 -5.59
C VAL A 32 15.89 -6.72 -5.42
N VAL A 33 15.69 -5.47 -5.83
CA VAL A 33 16.71 -4.42 -5.67
C VAL A 33 17.06 -4.21 -4.20
N TRP A 34 16.06 -4.05 -3.33
CA TRP A 34 16.31 -3.91 -1.89
C TRP A 34 16.97 -5.13 -1.27
N ALA A 35 16.54 -6.34 -1.65
CA ALA A 35 17.16 -7.57 -1.16
C ALA A 35 18.62 -7.68 -1.64
N GLY A 36 18.92 -7.27 -2.87
CA GLY A 36 20.27 -7.20 -3.41
C GLY A 36 21.15 -6.18 -2.69
N LEU A 37 20.66 -4.96 -2.45
CA LEU A 37 21.39 -3.94 -1.69
C LEU A 37 21.66 -4.38 -0.24
N LEU A 38 20.68 -5.00 0.42
CA LEU A 38 20.87 -5.53 1.77
C LEU A 38 21.89 -6.67 1.77
N ALA A 39 21.79 -7.64 0.85
CA ALA A 39 22.76 -8.72 0.74
C ALA A 39 24.18 -8.21 0.43
N LEU A 40 24.31 -7.17 -0.39
CA LEU A 40 25.58 -6.50 -0.66
C LEU A 40 26.13 -5.77 0.59
N GLY A 41 25.24 -5.14 1.38
CA GLY A 41 25.61 -4.58 2.67
C GLY A 41 26.12 -5.64 3.64
N LEU A 42 25.44 -6.79 3.73
CA LEU A 42 25.90 -7.93 4.53
C LEU A 42 27.27 -8.44 4.06
N TYR A 43 27.50 -8.48 2.74
CA TYR A 43 28.80 -8.83 2.15
C TYR A 43 29.91 -7.85 2.55
N SER A 44 29.64 -6.54 2.50
CA SER A 44 30.64 -5.51 2.81
C SER A 44 31.18 -5.57 4.24
N VAL A 45 30.39 -6.09 5.18
CA VAL A 45 30.78 -6.28 6.59
C VAL A 45 31.13 -7.74 6.89
N MET A 46 31.20 -8.60 5.86
CA MET A 46 31.49 -10.04 6.01
C MET A 46 30.56 -10.76 7.01
N LEU A 47 29.31 -10.31 7.17
CA LEU A 47 28.42 -10.80 8.24
C LEU A 47 28.13 -12.30 8.12
N LEU A 48 28.11 -12.84 6.89
CA LEU A 48 27.80 -14.24 6.62
C LEU A 48 29.06 -15.08 6.38
N GLN A 49 30.25 -14.57 6.67
CA GLN A 49 31.49 -15.33 6.57
C GLN A 49 31.49 -16.61 7.41
N PRO A 50 30.98 -16.64 8.66
CA PRO A 50 30.90 -17.89 9.43
C PRO A 50 29.99 -18.94 8.79
N LEU A 51 28.92 -18.51 8.11
CA LEU A 51 28.04 -19.40 7.36
C LEU A 51 28.76 -19.97 6.13
N GLU A 52 29.54 -19.13 5.45
CA GLU A 52 30.37 -19.54 4.32
C GLU A 52 31.42 -20.58 4.74
N ASP A 53 32.10 -20.37 5.87
CA ASP A 53 33.07 -21.32 6.42
C ASP A 53 32.44 -22.67 6.77
N PHE A 54 31.19 -22.67 7.25
CA PHE A 54 30.45 -23.90 7.49
C PHE A 54 30.10 -24.64 6.18
N LEU A 55 29.72 -23.90 5.13
CA LEU A 55 29.50 -24.48 3.80
C LEU A 55 30.78 -25.09 3.25
N ARG A 56 31.93 -24.41 3.39
CA ARG A 56 33.25 -24.94 2.98
C ARG A 56 33.62 -26.23 3.72
N LEU A 57 33.30 -26.34 5.00
CA LEU A 57 33.51 -27.57 5.78
C LEU A 57 32.61 -28.72 5.29
N PHE A 58 31.40 -28.41 4.83
CA PHE A 58 30.55 -29.40 4.18
C PHE A 58 31.11 -29.81 2.81
N GLU A 59 31.54 -28.86 1.99
CA GLU A 59 32.16 -29.11 0.67
C GLU A 59 33.38 -30.03 0.78
N SER A 60 34.25 -29.79 1.77
CA SER A 60 35.45 -30.60 1.97
C SER A 60 35.12 -32.06 2.29
N ARG A 61 34.01 -32.34 2.98
CA ARG A 61 33.57 -33.73 3.24
C ARG A 61 32.94 -34.40 2.03
N VAL A 62 32.32 -33.65 1.14
CA VAL A 62 31.63 -34.20 -0.04
C VAL A 62 32.61 -34.47 -1.19
N ALA A 63 33.70 -33.71 -1.27
CA ALA A 63 34.69 -33.80 -2.34
C ALA A 63 35.21 -35.23 -2.58
N ASP A 64 35.69 -35.90 -1.53
CA ASP A 64 36.26 -37.26 -1.55
C ASP A 64 37.31 -37.44 -2.65
N ARG A 65 38.43 -36.70 -2.53
CA ARG A 65 39.52 -36.71 -3.50
C ARG A 65 40.67 -37.61 -3.05
N SER A 66 41.34 -38.20 -4.03
CA SER A 66 42.61 -38.87 -3.82
C SER A 66 43.78 -37.90 -4.07
N PRO A 67 44.79 -37.87 -3.19
CA PRO A 67 46.03 -37.13 -3.43
C PRO A 67 46.83 -37.77 -4.57
N SER A 68 47.84 -37.05 -5.09
CA SER A 68 48.68 -37.49 -6.21
C SER A 68 49.46 -38.79 -5.93
N GLY A 69 49.75 -39.08 -4.66
CA GLY A 69 50.62 -40.19 -4.25
C GLY A 69 52.13 -39.91 -4.44
N GLU A 70 52.49 -38.73 -4.95
CA GLU A 70 53.88 -38.31 -5.15
C GLU A 70 54.50 -37.65 -3.90
N VAL A 71 53.67 -37.25 -2.92
CA VAL A 71 54.11 -36.68 -1.66
C VAL A 71 54.05 -37.73 -0.56
N VAL A 72 55.16 -37.98 0.12
CA VAL A 72 55.27 -38.89 1.26
C VAL A 72 55.58 -38.06 2.51
N PHE A 73 54.80 -38.26 3.57
CA PHE A 73 55.04 -37.58 4.83
C PHE A 73 55.82 -38.51 5.77
N VAL A 74 57.05 -38.13 6.12
CA VAL A 74 57.91 -38.86 7.06
C VAL A 74 57.91 -38.12 8.38
N THR A 75 57.57 -38.82 9.45
CA THR A 75 57.29 -38.20 10.74
C THR A 75 58.22 -38.66 11.84
N SER A 76 58.42 -37.83 12.86
CA SER A 76 59.05 -38.24 14.11
C SER A 76 58.13 -37.92 15.28
N ASP A 77 57.99 -38.88 16.20
CA ASP A 77 57.31 -38.69 17.48
C ASP A 77 58.14 -37.85 18.46
N GLU A 78 59.44 -37.71 18.19
CA GLU A 78 60.36 -36.96 19.02
C GLU A 78 60.64 -35.55 18.48
N ALA A 79 60.94 -34.62 19.38
CA ALA A 79 61.26 -33.24 19.02
C ALA A 79 62.67 -33.14 18.40
N LEU A 80 62.77 -33.40 17.10
CA LEU A 80 64.04 -33.39 16.36
C LEU A 80 64.85 -32.08 16.50
N ASN A 81 64.20 -30.94 16.74
CA ASN A 81 64.85 -29.64 16.88
C ASN A 81 65.21 -29.25 18.32
N ASP A 82 64.88 -30.05 19.34
CA ASP A 82 65.24 -29.74 20.73
C ASP A 82 66.78 -29.71 20.87
N PRO A 83 67.37 -28.56 21.24
CA PRO A 83 68.82 -28.44 21.41
C PRO A 83 69.39 -29.33 22.52
N ARG A 84 68.55 -29.87 23.42
CA ARG A 84 68.95 -30.68 24.58
C ARG A 84 69.12 -32.16 24.25
N THR A 85 68.60 -32.62 23.11
CA THR A 85 68.63 -34.02 22.64
C THR A 85 69.36 -34.11 21.30
N PRO A 86 70.70 -33.92 21.28
CA PRO A 86 71.48 -33.92 20.04
C PRO A 86 71.42 -35.25 19.26
N GLU A 87 71.14 -36.37 19.94
CA GLU A 87 70.93 -37.69 19.35
C GLU A 87 69.87 -37.71 18.24
N ASN A 88 68.81 -36.90 18.39
CA ASN A 88 67.72 -36.82 17.41
C ASN A 88 68.16 -36.16 16.11
N ARG A 89 69.17 -35.28 16.18
CA ARG A 89 69.79 -34.67 14.98
C ARG A 89 70.65 -35.68 14.23
N ILE A 90 71.35 -36.56 14.96
CA ILE A 90 72.15 -37.65 14.39
C ILE A 90 71.23 -38.69 13.73
N GLU A 91 70.11 -39.01 14.38
CA GLU A 91 69.09 -39.90 13.81
C GLU A 91 68.50 -39.34 12.52
N LEU A 92 68.12 -38.05 12.52
CA LEU A 92 67.66 -37.37 11.32
C LEU A 92 68.72 -37.37 10.21
N ALA A 93 70.00 -37.12 10.54
CA ALA A 93 71.08 -37.17 9.56
C ALA A 93 71.18 -38.54 8.88
N LYS A 94 71.11 -39.64 9.65
CA LYS A 94 71.09 -41.01 9.10
C LYS A 94 69.87 -41.26 8.20
N ALA A 95 68.70 -40.76 8.59
CA ALA A 95 67.50 -40.88 7.78
C ALA A 95 67.63 -40.11 6.45
N LEU A 96 68.27 -38.93 6.46
CA LEU A 96 68.55 -38.15 5.25
C LEU A 96 69.52 -38.90 4.30
N ASP A 97 70.59 -39.49 4.85
CA ASP A 97 71.54 -40.31 4.07
C ASP A 97 70.84 -41.52 3.43
N GLU A 98 69.92 -42.15 4.17
CA GLU A 98 69.13 -43.29 3.67
C GLU A 98 68.16 -42.87 2.56
N LEU A 99 67.48 -41.72 2.71
CA LEU A 99 66.62 -41.17 1.67
C LEU A 99 67.41 -40.85 0.40
N ASP A 100 68.64 -40.35 0.53
CA ASP A 100 69.53 -40.15 -0.62
C ASP A 100 69.87 -41.48 -1.30
N ARG A 101 70.25 -42.49 -0.52
CA ARG A 101 70.58 -43.84 -1.02
C ARG A 101 69.42 -44.49 -1.77
N GLN A 102 68.18 -44.25 -1.35
CA GLN A 102 66.97 -44.75 -2.01
C GLN A 102 66.55 -43.92 -3.24
N GLY A 103 67.25 -42.83 -3.55
CA GLY A 103 66.99 -42.01 -4.74
C GLY A 103 65.74 -41.13 -4.58
N VAL A 104 65.56 -40.50 -3.43
CA VAL A 104 64.49 -39.52 -3.20
C VAL A 104 64.55 -38.38 -4.23
N GLY A 105 63.39 -37.94 -4.71
CA GLY A 105 63.30 -36.86 -5.70
C GLY A 105 63.55 -35.48 -5.10
N LYS A 106 62.82 -35.15 -4.03
CA LYS A 106 62.93 -33.87 -3.31
C LYS A 106 62.65 -34.11 -1.83
N VAL A 107 63.41 -33.46 -0.94
CA VAL A 107 63.19 -33.51 0.51
C VAL A 107 62.87 -32.11 1.01
N PHE A 108 61.78 -31.97 1.75
CA PHE A 108 61.44 -30.77 2.50
C PHE A 108 61.61 -31.07 3.98
N LEU A 109 62.51 -30.35 4.63
CA LEU A 109 62.70 -30.46 6.08
C LEU A 109 61.86 -29.38 6.75
N ASP A 110 60.67 -29.78 7.19
CA ASP A 110 59.65 -28.89 7.75
C ASP A 110 59.83 -28.67 9.27
N ILE A 111 61.07 -28.46 9.68
CA ILE A 111 61.47 -28.29 11.08
C ILE A 111 62.61 -27.26 11.12
N PRO A 112 62.41 -26.10 11.77
CA PRO A 112 63.49 -25.13 11.96
C PRO A 112 64.42 -25.56 13.10
N PHE A 113 65.73 -25.58 12.86
CA PHE A 113 66.76 -25.96 13.84
C PHE A 113 67.55 -24.76 14.34
N ASN A 114 67.56 -24.53 15.65
CA ASN A 114 68.51 -23.61 16.29
C ASN A 114 69.84 -24.31 16.56
N ALA A 115 70.94 -23.56 16.69
CA ALA A 115 72.23 -24.13 17.11
C ALA A 115 72.09 -24.85 18.47
N SER A 116 72.70 -26.02 18.61
CA SER A 116 72.71 -26.79 19.87
C SER A 116 74.00 -26.57 20.67
N GLY A 117 74.06 -27.18 21.86
CA GLY A 117 75.28 -27.22 22.66
C GLY A 117 76.31 -28.27 22.19
N ASP A 118 75.95 -29.15 21.24
CA ASP A 118 76.82 -30.19 20.69
C ASP A 118 77.17 -29.91 19.22
N ALA A 119 78.40 -29.41 19.03
CA ALA A 119 78.91 -29.06 17.71
C ALA A 119 79.02 -30.27 16.76
N ALA A 120 79.27 -31.48 17.27
CA ALA A 120 79.46 -32.66 16.44
C ALA A 120 78.13 -33.16 15.84
N ALA A 121 77.05 -33.09 16.62
CA ALA A 121 75.70 -33.39 16.14
C ALA A 121 75.22 -32.38 15.10
N ASP A 122 75.46 -31.09 15.34
CA ASP A 122 75.13 -30.00 14.41
C ASP A 122 75.91 -30.13 13.09
N GLU A 123 77.22 -30.45 13.15
CA GLU A 123 78.06 -30.67 11.97
C GLU A 123 77.66 -31.93 11.19
N THR A 124 77.21 -32.99 11.87
CA THR A 124 76.73 -34.22 11.23
C THR A 124 75.43 -33.95 10.46
N LEU A 125 74.48 -33.24 11.07
CA LEU A 125 73.25 -32.83 10.38
C LEU A 125 73.53 -31.86 9.22
N ALA A 126 74.44 -30.89 9.41
CA ALA A 126 74.83 -29.96 8.36
C ALA A 126 75.43 -30.66 7.15
N ARG A 127 76.25 -31.70 7.36
CA ARG A 127 76.82 -32.53 6.28
C ARG A 127 75.73 -33.29 5.52
N ALA A 128 74.85 -34.01 6.21
CA ALA A 128 73.75 -34.73 5.57
C ALA A 128 72.81 -33.80 4.76
N ILE A 129 72.56 -32.59 5.27
CA ILE A 129 71.83 -31.54 4.54
C ILE A 129 72.57 -31.10 3.28
N ALA A 130 73.89 -30.90 3.37
CA ALA A 130 74.72 -30.48 2.25
C ALA A 130 74.86 -31.57 1.17
N ASP A 131 74.93 -32.84 1.55
CA ASP A 131 75.12 -33.99 0.65
C ASP A 131 73.92 -34.21 -0.28
N LEU A 132 72.69 -34.01 0.23
CA LEU A 132 71.48 -33.99 -0.60
C LEU A 132 71.43 -32.81 -1.58
N GLY A 133 72.18 -31.74 -1.31
CA GLY A 133 72.37 -30.58 -2.17
C GLY A 133 71.06 -29.93 -2.61
N PRO A 134 70.81 -29.74 -3.93
CA PRO A 134 69.61 -29.06 -4.41
C PRO A 134 68.32 -29.86 -4.21
N ARG A 135 68.39 -31.15 -3.83
CA ARG A 135 67.20 -31.96 -3.54
C ARG A 135 66.60 -31.63 -2.18
N LEU A 136 67.36 -31.10 -1.23
CA LEU A 136 66.83 -30.69 0.07
C LEU A 136 66.45 -29.20 0.08
N THR A 137 65.30 -28.90 0.67
CA THR A 137 64.80 -27.56 0.92
C THR A 137 64.44 -27.44 2.41
N LEU A 138 64.92 -26.38 3.05
CA LEU A 138 64.56 -26.05 4.44
C LEU A 138 63.26 -25.24 4.46
N VAL A 139 62.37 -25.54 5.41
CA VAL A 139 61.15 -24.75 5.62
C VAL A 139 61.36 -23.85 6.83
N ASP A 140 61.29 -22.55 6.57
CA ASP A 140 61.21 -21.52 7.60
C ASP A 140 59.72 -21.25 7.90
N ARG A 141 59.38 -20.90 9.14
CA ARG A 141 57.99 -20.77 9.59
C ARG A 141 57.67 -19.41 10.17
N PHE A 142 56.50 -18.89 9.86
CA PHE A 142 55.86 -17.83 10.62
C PHE A 142 54.94 -18.43 11.68
N VAL A 143 55.19 -18.10 12.94
CA VAL A 143 54.37 -18.54 14.09
C VAL A 143 53.89 -17.35 14.90
N GLU A 144 52.78 -17.53 15.60
CA GLU A 144 52.26 -16.49 16.50
C GLU A 144 53.02 -16.51 17.84
N GLY A 145 53.58 -15.36 18.22
CA GLY A 145 54.25 -15.14 19.49
C GLY A 145 53.27 -15.01 20.65
N THR A 146 53.78 -15.04 21.88
CA THR A 146 52.95 -14.92 23.10
C THR A 146 52.22 -13.58 23.21
N GLY A 147 52.69 -12.54 22.51
CA GLY A 147 52.04 -11.23 22.41
C GLY A 147 51.19 -11.02 21.16
N GLY A 148 51.00 -12.06 20.33
CA GLY A 148 50.31 -11.96 19.04
C GLY A 148 51.21 -11.42 17.90
N GLU A 149 52.50 -11.18 18.14
CA GLU A 149 53.43 -10.82 17.08
C GLU A 149 53.73 -12.01 16.14
N ARG A 150 53.92 -11.73 14.85
CA ARG A 150 54.31 -12.73 13.85
C ARG A 150 55.82 -12.96 13.90
N LEU A 151 56.25 -14.11 14.39
CA LEU A 151 57.66 -14.48 14.59
C LEU A 151 58.17 -15.35 13.45
N TRP A 152 59.31 -14.99 12.89
CA TRP A 152 60.04 -15.78 11.90
C TRP A 152 60.97 -16.79 12.58
N ARG A 153 60.72 -18.08 12.40
CA ARG A 153 61.57 -19.18 12.87
C ARG A 153 62.25 -19.85 11.70
N SER A 154 63.57 -19.80 11.68
CA SER A 154 64.38 -20.36 10.59
C SER A 154 65.54 -21.19 11.10
N THR A 155 66.00 -22.14 10.29
CA THR A 155 67.19 -22.94 10.62
C THR A 155 68.45 -22.07 10.66
N SER A 156 69.26 -22.25 11.70
CA SER A 156 70.54 -21.56 11.93
C SER A 156 71.45 -21.65 10.70
N PRO A 157 72.16 -20.58 10.32
CA PRO A 157 73.13 -20.60 9.22
C PRO A 157 74.22 -21.68 9.37
N THR A 158 74.57 -22.06 10.60
CA THR A 158 75.57 -23.11 10.88
C THR A 158 75.14 -24.51 10.42
N ILE A 159 73.84 -24.80 10.47
CA ILE A 159 73.27 -26.10 10.09
C ILE A 159 72.76 -26.04 8.64
N GLY A 160 72.03 -24.98 8.31
CA GLY A 160 71.35 -24.87 7.02
C GLY A 160 72.21 -24.38 5.85
N GLY A 161 73.38 -23.78 6.12
CA GLY A 161 74.30 -23.29 5.09
C GLY A 161 73.62 -22.43 4.01
N SER A 162 73.93 -22.72 2.74
CA SER A 162 73.35 -22.07 1.56
C SER A 162 72.16 -22.82 0.94
N THR A 163 71.54 -23.75 1.69
CA THR A 163 70.44 -24.58 1.21
C THR A 163 69.20 -23.73 0.88
N THR A 164 68.43 -24.17 -0.12
CA THR A 164 67.21 -23.47 -0.56
C THR A 164 66.19 -23.41 0.57
N ARG A 165 65.51 -22.27 0.71
CA ARG A 165 64.53 -22.02 1.78
C ARG A 165 63.15 -21.69 1.20
N VAL A 166 62.12 -22.17 1.88
CA VAL A 166 60.70 -21.87 1.60
C VAL A 166 59.99 -21.52 2.90
N VAL A 167 58.77 -20.98 2.80
CA VAL A 167 58.06 -20.43 3.95
C VAL A 167 56.71 -21.10 4.14
N SER A 168 56.45 -21.58 5.36
CA SER A 168 55.10 -21.91 5.84
C SER A 168 54.61 -20.80 6.78
N ASP A 169 53.35 -20.42 6.66
CA ASP A 169 52.73 -19.40 7.52
C ASP A 169 51.58 -20.00 8.31
N GLU A 170 51.74 -20.06 9.63
CA GLU A 170 50.76 -20.63 10.54
C GLU A 170 49.80 -19.59 11.11
N THR A 171 50.04 -18.30 10.84
CA THR A 171 49.31 -17.18 11.45
C THR A 171 48.06 -16.77 10.65
N ASP A 172 48.00 -17.12 9.37
CA ASP A 172 46.94 -16.69 8.46
C ASP A 172 45.74 -17.67 8.49
N ARG A 173 44.84 -17.47 9.47
CA ARG A 173 43.69 -18.35 9.71
C ARG A 173 42.37 -17.59 9.83
N ASN A 174 41.27 -18.27 9.51
CA ASN A 174 39.93 -17.71 9.69
C ASN A 174 39.47 -17.77 11.16
N TRP A 175 38.24 -17.31 11.42
CA TRP A 175 37.61 -17.35 12.74
C TRP A 175 37.54 -18.75 13.38
N LEU A 176 37.49 -19.81 12.57
CA LEU A 176 37.49 -21.20 13.04
C LEU A 176 38.91 -21.79 13.17
N GLU A 177 39.95 -20.96 13.04
CA GLU A 177 41.37 -21.34 13.03
C GLU A 177 41.75 -22.31 11.90
N PHE A 178 41.06 -22.24 10.76
CA PHE A 178 41.41 -22.98 9.54
C PHE A 178 42.11 -22.08 8.51
N ALA A 179 43.10 -22.65 7.81
CA ALA A 179 43.83 -22.00 6.74
C ALA A 179 43.21 -22.29 5.36
N TRP A 180 42.09 -21.64 5.04
CA TRP A 180 41.40 -21.88 3.77
C TRP A 180 42.12 -21.35 2.54
N GLU A 181 43.04 -20.40 2.71
CA GLU A 181 43.78 -19.72 1.65
C GLU A 181 45.22 -19.44 2.06
N LEU A 182 46.18 -19.80 1.21
CA LEU A 182 47.60 -19.51 1.40
C LEU A 182 48.14 -18.63 0.28
N ALA A 183 49.20 -17.89 0.56
CA ALA A 183 49.91 -17.13 -0.48
C ALA A 183 50.81 -18.05 -1.32
N TYR A 184 51.06 -17.69 -2.58
CA TYR A 184 52.08 -18.36 -3.40
C TYR A 184 53.52 -18.11 -2.93
N GLY A 185 53.71 -17.10 -2.09
CA GLY A 185 54.98 -16.76 -1.47
C GLY A 185 54.82 -15.61 -0.50
N TYR A 186 55.90 -15.36 0.24
CA TYR A 186 55.96 -14.36 1.30
C TYR A 186 57.21 -13.52 1.15
N GLU A 187 57.10 -12.24 1.49
CA GLU A 187 58.23 -11.32 1.54
C GLU A 187 58.78 -11.25 2.97
N VAL A 188 60.08 -11.46 3.12
CA VAL A 188 60.79 -11.47 4.41
C VAL A 188 62.05 -10.64 4.24
N ASP A 189 62.19 -9.57 5.02
CA ASP A 189 63.32 -8.63 4.94
C ASP A 189 63.65 -8.15 3.50
N GLY A 190 62.61 -7.88 2.70
CA GLY A 190 62.74 -7.41 1.31
C GLY A 190 63.11 -8.50 0.29
N ARG A 191 63.17 -9.76 0.71
CA ARG A 191 63.41 -10.92 -0.17
C ARG A 191 62.15 -11.76 -0.32
N TRP A 192 61.87 -12.17 -1.54
CA TRP A 192 60.75 -13.03 -1.87
C TRP A 192 61.10 -14.51 -1.66
N TYR A 193 60.28 -15.22 -0.90
CA TYR A 193 60.36 -16.65 -0.68
C TYR A 193 59.10 -17.34 -1.18
N ARG A 194 59.26 -18.51 -1.81
CA ARG A 194 58.13 -19.33 -2.23
C ARG A 194 57.45 -19.94 -1.00
N SER A 195 56.12 -20.04 -1.03
CA SER A 195 55.41 -20.74 0.04
C SER A 195 55.68 -22.23 -0.03
N PHE A 196 55.58 -22.90 1.11
CA PHE A 196 55.91 -24.32 1.23
C PHE A 196 54.99 -25.18 0.34
N GLY A 197 53.67 -24.99 0.41
CA GLY A 197 52.74 -25.65 -0.52
C GLY A 197 53.04 -25.40 -2.00
N ALA A 198 53.37 -24.16 -2.40
CA ALA A 198 53.73 -23.86 -3.80
C ALA A 198 55.06 -24.51 -4.21
N ALA A 199 55.99 -24.67 -3.28
CA ALA A 199 57.25 -25.38 -3.50
C ALA A 199 57.04 -26.89 -3.70
N ILE A 200 56.16 -27.53 -2.93
CA ILE A 200 55.77 -28.94 -3.12
C ILE A 200 55.21 -29.17 -4.53
N ALA A 201 54.40 -28.23 -5.02
CA ALA A 201 53.82 -28.31 -6.37
C ALA A 201 54.78 -27.88 -7.49
N GLY A 202 55.92 -27.27 -7.17
CA GLY A 202 56.84 -26.70 -8.15
C GLY A 202 56.30 -25.46 -8.89
N VAL A 203 55.29 -24.77 -8.34
CA VAL A 203 54.61 -23.64 -8.99
C VAL A 203 55.13 -22.31 -8.43
N GLU A 204 55.23 -21.30 -9.30
CA GLU A 204 55.47 -19.90 -8.89
C GLU A 204 54.22 -19.06 -9.12
N GLY A 205 53.88 -18.22 -8.14
CA GLY A 205 52.78 -17.26 -8.26
C GLY A 205 53.27 -15.82 -8.19
N LYS A 206 52.37 -14.89 -8.51
CA LYS A 206 52.65 -13.46 -8.43
C LYS A 206 52.75 -13.02 -6.97
N PRO A 207 53.61 -12.04 -6.63
CA PRO A 207 53.60 -11.45 -5.30
C PRO A 207 52.21 -10.98 -4.88
N GLY A 208 51.80 -11.32 -3.66
CA GLY A 208 50.48 -11.01 -3.11
C GLY A 208 49.31 -11.85 -3.63
N SER A 209 49.53 -12.79 -4.56
CA SER A 209 48.48 -13.72 -5.00
C SER A 209 48.30 -14.86 -4.00
N ARG A 210 47.03 -15.24 -3.78
CA ARG A 210 46.62 -16.32 -2.87
C ARG A 210 45.86 -17.39 -3.64
N PHE A 211 45.87 -18.60 -3.10
CA PHE A 211 45.13 -19.73 -3.64
C PHE A 211 44.41 -20.51 -2.52
N PRO A 212 43.27 -21.14 -2.84
CA PRO A 212 42.53 -21.95 -1.88
C PRO A 212 43.29 -23.25 -1.50
N VAL A 213 43.14 -23.73 -0.26
CA VAL A 213 43.67 -25.04 0.21
C VAL A 213 42.55 -26.09 0.26
N ASP A 214 42.55 -27.04 -0.66
CA ASP A 214 41.52 -28.07 -0.78
C ASP A 214 41.66 -29.15 0.30
N TYR A 215 40.81 -29.07 1.33
CA TYR A 215 40.73 -30.09 2.39
C TYR A 215 39.84 -31.30 2.01
N GLY A 216 39.49 -31.43 0.73
CA GLY A 216 38.73 -32.57 0.20
C GLY A 216 39.56 -33.84 -0.01
N PHE A 217 40.88 -33.77 0.14
CA PHE A 217 41.77 -34.91 0.02
C PHE A 217 41.66 -35.85 1.23
N SER A 218 41.60 -37.15 0.96
CA SER A 218 41.59 -38.19 2.00
C SER A 218 42.88 -38.17 2.82
N TYR A 219 42.77 -37.86 4.11
CA TYR A 219 43.90 -37.83 5.04
C TYR A 219 44.69 -39.16 5.07
N ASP A 220 43.97 -40.29 5.08
CA ASP A 220 44.58 -41.61 5.27
C ASP A 220 45.22 -42.16 3.98
N GLN A 221 45.09 -41.45 2.85
CA GLN A 221 45.70 -41.83 1.57
C GLN A 221 47.06 -41.16 1.34
N ILE A 222 47.48 -40.23 2.20
CA ILE A 222 48.83 -39.66 2.14
C ILE A 222 49.80 -40.70 2.73
N PRO A 223 50.77 -41.22 1.96
CA PRO A 223 51.71 -42.21 2.45
C PRO A 223 52.51 -41.67 3.65
N LEU A 224 52.52 -42.43 4.75
CA LEU A 224 53.12 -42.05 6.03
C LEU A 224 54.32 -42.95 6.37
N GLY A 225 55.49 -42.35 6.58
CA GLY A 225 56.70 -43.01 7.08
C GLY A 225 57.16 -42.46 8.44
N SER A 226 58.16 -43.11 9.04
CA SER A 226 58.79 -42.68 10.29
C SER A 226 60.29 -42.44 10.10
N VAL A 227 60.83 -41.37 10.69
CA VAL A 227 62.28 -41.05 10.68
C VAL A 227 63.08 -42.19 11.27
N ALA A 228 62.63 -42.77 12.39
CA ALA A 228 63.29 -43.89 13.05
C ALA A 228 63.40 -45.11 12.13
N ALA A 229 62.36 -45.40 11.34
CA ALA A 229 62.37 -46.52 10.41
C ALA A 229 63.43 -46.37 9.30
N PHE A 230 63.79 -45.14 8.92
CA PHE A 230 64.88 -44.88 7.98
C PHE A 230 66.26 -44.82 8.65
N ALA A 231 66.33 -44.44 9.93
CA ALA A 231 67.59 -44.30 10.66
C ALA A 231 68.13 -45.61 11.26
N THR A 232 67.23 -46.49 11.72
CA THR A 232 67.57 -47.83 12.22
C THR A 232 67.11 -48.86 11.20
N LEU A 233 68.02 -49.33 10.34
CA LEU A 233 67.77 -50.47 9.44
C LEU A 233 67.63 -51.79 10.21
N ASP A 234 66.76 -51.86 11.21
CA ASP A 234 66.44 -53.07 11.95
C ASP A 234 65.14 -53.66 11.38
N GLN A 235 65.24 -54.82 10.71
CA GLN A 235 64.13 -55.50 10.02
C GLN A 235 63.03 -56.02 10.97
N THR A 236 63.07 -55.64 12.25
CA THR A 236 62.18 -56.08 13.31
C THR A 236 61.12 -55.03 13.70
N ALA A 237 61.26 -53.78 13.26
CA ALA A 237 60.21 -52.76 13.44
C ALA A 237 59.05 -52.99 12.45
N SER A 238 57.83 -53.15 12.97
CA SER A 238 56.63 -53.58 12.22
C SER A 238 56.06 -52.57 11.20
N SER A 239 56.84 -51.58 10.75
CA SER A 239 56.44 -50.62 9.71
C SER A 239 57.32 -50.79 8.48
N ILE A 240 56.77 -51.36 7.41
CA ILE A 240 57.43 -51.49 6.10
C ILE A 240 57.80 -50.08 5.59
N PRO A 241 59.04 -49.84 5.11
CA PRO A 241 59.43 -48.54 4.56
C PRO A 241 58.52 -48.18 3.38
N VAL A 242 57.94 -46.98 3.43
CA VAL A 242 57.17 -46.43 2.32
C VAL A 242 58.11 -46.22 1.13
N GLU A 243 57.67 -46.56 -0.07
CA GLU A 243 58.44 -46.31 -1.29
C GLU A 243 58.63 -44.79 -1.50
N VAL A 244 59.88 -44.32 -1.47
CA VAL A 244 60.27 -42.89 -1.59
C VAL A 244 61.00 -42.55 -2.89
N THR A 245 61.31 -43.54 -3.73
CA THR A 245 62.08 -43.36 -4.97
C THR A 245 61.41 -42.36 -5.90
N GLY A 246 62.11 -41.28 -6.24
CA GLY A 246 61.60 -40.20 -7.10
C GLY A 246 60.46 -39.36 -6.52
N LYS A 247 60.00 -39.64 -5.29
CA LYS A 247 58.90 -38.92 -4.63
C LYS A 247 59.40 -37.68 -3.89
N THR A 248 58.45 -36.81 -3.55
CA THR A 248 58.67 -35.66 -2.67
C THR A 248 58.44 -36.09 -1.23
N VAL A 249 59.48 -36.07 -0.42
CA VAL A 249 59.42 -36.41 1.00
C VAL A 249 59.32 -35.12 1.82
N VAL A 250 58.30 -35.03 2.67
CA VAL A 250 58.17 -33.98 3.68
C VAL A 250 58.50 -34.58 5.03
N ILE A 251 59.52 -34.05 5.72
CA ILE A 251 59.91 -34.49 7.06
C ILE A 251 59.37 -33.49 8.09
N GLY A 252 58.56 -33.98 9.03
CA GLY A 252 57.97 -33.15 10.08
C GLY A 252 57.78 -33.91 11.40
N HIS A 253 57.21 -33.24 12.40
CA HIS A 253 56.82 -33.88 13.66
C HIS A 253 55.44 -34.52 13.56
N THR A 254 55.15 -35.53 14.39
CA THR A 254 53.78 -36.02 14.60
C THR A 254 52.97 -35.05 15.46
N ASN A 255 51.75 -35.44 15.79
CA ASN A 255 50.88 -34.71 16.71
C ASN A 255 51.25 -34.92 18.19
N GLN A 256 52.29 -35.70 18.52
CA GLN A 256 52.77 -35.88 19.89
C GLN A 256 53.60 -34.67 20.36
N VAL A 257 54.21 -33.93 19.42
CA VAL A 257 54.92 -32.69 19.71
C VAL A 257 53.91 -31.53 19.74
N GLN A 258 53.64 -30.98 20.92
CA GLN A 258 52.54 -30.02 21.12
C GLN A 258 52.66 -28.74 20.27
N ALA A 259 53.88 -28.35 19.89
CA ALA A 259 54.17 -27.17 19.06
C ALA A 259 53.90 -27.38 17.55
N SER A 260 53.54 -28.60 17.11
CA SER A 260 53.33 -28.95 15.70
C SER A 260 51.89 -29.39 15.38
N ILE A 261 50.92 -29.07 16.26
CA ILE A 261 49.51 -29.45 16.06
C ILE A 261 48.74 -28.29 15.42
N GLN A 262 48.00 -28.57 14.34
CA GLN A 262 47.07 -27.61 13.74
C GLN A 262 45.68 -28.20 13.50
N LYS A 263 44.69 -27.29 13.43
CA LYS A 263 43.30 -27.63 13.11
C LYS A 263 43.14 -27.71 11.61
N ILE A 264 42.68 -28.86 11.12
CA ILE A 264 42.22 -29.02 9.73
C ILE A 264 40.74 -29.46 9.74
N PRO A 265 39.96 -29.12 8.71
CA PRO A 265 38.59 -29.61 8.58
C PRO A 265 38.51 -31.13 8.70
N GLY A 266 37.81 -31.62 9.72
CA GLY A 266 37.62 -33.06 9.97
C GLY A 266 38.61 -33.72 10.95
N LYS A 267 39.76 -33.11 11.26
CA LYS A 267 40.71 -33.59 12.29
C LYS A 267 41.29 -32.42 13.10
N PHE A 268 41.06 -32.42 14.42
CA PHE A 268 41.49 -31.32 15.31
C PHE A 268 42.95 -31.40 15.77
N GLY A 269 43.64 -32.52 15.50
CA GLY A 269 45.00 -32.79 15.97
C GLY A 269 45.93 -33.26 14.86
N ALA A 270 45.88 -32.62 13.70
CA ALA A 270 46.74 -32.98 12.57
C ALA A 270 48.12 -32.33 12.69
N PRO A 271 49.19 -32.99 12.22
CA PRO A 271 50.50 -32.36 12.08
C PRO A 271 50.44 -31.11 11.20
N ALA A 272 51.15 -30.05 11.59
CA ALA A 272 51.16 -28.75 10.91
C ALA A 272 51.45 -28.86 9.40
N SER A 273 52.36 -29.77 9.02
CA SER A 273 52.77 -30.02 7.65
C SER A 273 51.63 -30.42 6.71
N TYR A 274 50.51 -30.95 7.22
CA TYR A 274 49.38 -31.37 6.39
C TYR A 274 48.73 -30.22 5.64
N ILE A 275 48.73 -29.00 6.19
CA ILE A 275 48.12 -27.86 5.51
C ILE A 275 48.90 -27.52 4.24
N ASP A 276 50.23 -27.49 4.33
CA ASP A 276 51.10 -27.25 3.18
C ASP A 276 51.14 -28.43 2.20
N ILE A 277 51.07 -29.67 2.69
CA ILE A 277 50.92 -30.85 1.83
C ILE A 277 49.61 -30.76 1.03
N TYR A 278 48.48 -30.46 1.68
CA TYR A 278 47.21 -30.25 0.98
C TYR A 278 47.28 -29.06 0.02
N ALA A 279 47.98 -27.99 0.37
CA ALA A 279 48.19 -26.86 -0.53
C ALA A 279 48.98 -27.27 -1.77
N GLY A 280 50.03 -28.07 -1.62
CA GLY A 280 50.79 -28.66 -2.72
C GLY A 280 49.93 -29.55 -3.61
N GLU A 281 49.19 -30.49 -3.01
CA GLU A 281 48.25 -31.36 -3.72
C GLU A 281 47.16 -30.57 -4.45
N THR A 282 46.65 -29.49 -3.85
CA THR A 282 45.66 -28.59 -4.47
C THR A 282 46.20 -27.95 -5.74
N LEU A 283 47.43 -27.45 -5.69
CA LEU A 283 48.10 -26.82 -6.83
C LEU A 283 48.44 -27.84 -7.92
N LYS A 284 48.90 -29.04 -7.56
CA LYS A 284 49.19 -30.13 -8.50
C LYS A 284 47.92 -30.62 -9.21
N ALA A 285 46.80 -30.71 -8.49
CA ALA A 285 45.50 -31.06 -9.06
C ALA A 285 44.87 -29.92 -9.88
N GLY A 286 45.34 -28.68 -9.74
CA GLY A 286 44.75 -27.51 -10.39
C GLY A 286 43.42 -27.07 -9.77
N ASN A 287 43.13 -27.46 -8.53
CA ASN A 287 41.89 -27.17 -7.80
C ASN A 287 41.87 -25.74 -7.22
N THR A 288 42.23 -24.74 -8.03
CA THR A 288 42.39 -23.34 -7.61
C THR A 288 41.23 -22.44 -8.07
N ARG A 289 40.22 -23.02 -8.73
CA ARG A 289 39.09 -22.25 -9.29
C ARG A 289 38.20 -21.72 -8.17
N TRP A 290 37.95 -20.41 -8.18
CA TRP A 290 37.18 -19.75 -7.14
C TRP A 290 36.22 -18.70 -7.71
N MET A 291 34.95 -18.85 -7.38
CA MET A 291 33.90 -17.88 -7.64
C MET A 291 33.55 -17.13 -6.36
N LYS A 292 33.94 -15.85 -6.33
CA LYS A 292 33.71 -14.94 -5.20
C LYS A 292 32.22 -14.66 -4.98
N GLY A 293 31.86 -14.36 -3.73
CA GLY A 293 30.48 -14.13 -3.28
C GLY A 293 29.76 -12.98 -4.00
N VAL A 294 30.48 -11.93 -4.44
CA VAL A 294 29.87 -10.84 -5.22
C VAL A 294 29.39 -11.34 -6.58
N THR A 295 30.16 -12.21 -7.23
CA THR A 295 29.84 -12.75 -8.56
C THR A 295 28.62 -13.67 -8.47
N THR A 296 28.60 -14.57 -7.49
CA THR A 296 27.46 -15.48 -7.26
C THR A 296 26.21 -14.70 -6.86
N LEU A 297 26.32 -13.71 -5.98
CA LEU A 297 25.23 -12.80 -5.61
C LEU A 297 24.64 -12.10 -6.84
N SER A 298 25.50 -11.58 -7.72
CA SER A 298 25.08 -10.90 -8.95
C SER A 298 24.35 -11.85 -9.91
N ILE A 299 24.86 -13.07 -10.10
CA ILE A 299 24.22 -14.10 -10.93
C ILE A 299 22.82 -14.42 -10.39
N PHE A 300 22.69 -14.65 -9.08
CA PHE A 300 21.40 -14.96 -8.46
C PHE A 300 20.43 -13.78 -8.47
N ALA A 301 20.92 -12.55 -8.31
CA ALA A 301 20.10 -11.34 -8.44
C ALA A 301 19.53 -11.19 -9.85
N VAL A 302 20.36 -11.37 -10.88
CA VAL A 302 19.94 -11.34 -12.29
C VAL A 302 18.97 -12.47 -12.58
N ALA A 303 19.25 -13.69 -12.12
CA ALA A 303 18.38 -14.84 -12.33
C ALA A 303 17.00 -14.65 -11.65
N LEU A 304 16.97 -14.08 -10.44
CA LEU A 304 15.73 -13.73 -9.75
C LEU A 304 14.96 -12.61 -10.46
N PHE A 305 15.67 -11.63 -11.00
CA PHE A 305 15.08 -10.54 -11.80
C PHE A 305 14.44 -11.09 -13.09
N LEU A 306 15.16 -11.93 -13.84
CA LEU A 306 14.66 -12.60 -15.04
C LEU A 306 13.48 -13.52 -14.72
N ALA A 307 13.54 -14.28 -13.62
CA ALA A 307 12.43 -15.13 -13.17
C ALA A 307 11.14 -14.32 -12.95
N ILE A 308 11.23 -13.07 -12.48
CA ILE A 308 10.08 -12.18 -12.29
C ILE A 308 9.56 -11.64 -13.62
N LEU A 309 10.45 -11.23 -14.53
CA LEU A 309 10.08 -10.65 -15.82
C LEU A 309 9.47 -11.67 -16.78
N LEU A 310 10.07 -12.86 -16.84
CA LEU A 310 9.69 -13.90 -17.81
C LEU A 310 8.45 -14.70 -17.37
N SER A 311 8.13 -14.70 -16.06
CA SER A 311 7.03 -15.50 -15.55
C SER A 311 5.70 -14.73 -15.54
N SER A 312 4.84 -15.04 -16.51
CA SER A 312 3.49 -14.49 -16.60
C SER A 312 2.57 -15.06 -15.51
N SER A 313 2.64 -16.37 -15.25
CA SER A 313 1.73 -17.06 -14.32
C SER A 313 2.27 -17.16 -12.89
N ARG A 314 1.37 -17.43 -11.93
CA ARG A 314 1.77 -17.69 -10.53
C ARG A 314 2.61 -18.96 -10.42
N HIS A 315 2.20 -20.03 -11.09
CA HIS A 315 2.89 -21.32 -11.02
C HIS A 315 4.31 -21.25 -11.58
N GLN A 316 4.51 -20.57 -12.72
CA GLN A 316 5.84 -20.34 -13.30
C GLN A 316 6.78 -19.62 -12.33
N ARG A 317 6.29 -18.59 -11.62
CA ARG A 317 7.10 -17.88 -10.63
C ARG A 317 7.52 -18.76 -9.46
N TRP A 318 6.59 -19.55 -8.92
CA TRP A 318 6.92 -20.46 -7.81
C TRP A 318 7.89 -21.55 -8.25
N ALA A 319 7.74 -22.08 -9.47
CA ALA A 319 8.69 -23.01 -10.05
C ALA A 319 10.08 -22.37 -10.21
N ALA A 320 10.16 -21.13 -10.72
CA ALA A 320 11.42 -20.41 -10.86
C ALA A 320 12.08 -20.11 -9.51
N TYR A 321 11.31 -19.71 -8.49
CA TYR A 321 11.86 -19.52 -7.14
C TYR A 321 12.35 -20.83 -6.53
N GLY A 322 11.59 -21.92 -6.71
CA GLY A 322 12.02 -23.25 -6.30
C GLY A 322 13.31 -23.68 -6.99
N ALA A 323 13.43 -23.44 -8.29
CA ALA A 323 14.63 -23.76 -9.07
C ALA A 323 15.87 -22.99 -8.56
N LEU A 324 15.74 -21.70 -8.21
CA LEU A 324 16.83 -20.93 -7.62
C LEU A 324 17.27 -21.47 -6.25
N VAL A 325 16.31 -21.85 -5.40
CA VAL A 325 16.63 -22.42 -4.08
C VAL A 325 17.32 -23.78 -4.23
N ILE A 326 16.84 -24.64 -5.14
CA ILE A 326 17.41 -25.96 -5.43
C ILE A 326 18.79 -25.85 -6.10
N ALA A 327 19.04 -24.79 -6.88
CA ALA A 327 20.34 -24.57 -7.50
C ALA A 327 21.45 -24.36 -6.48
N CYS A 328 21.16 -23.82 -5.29
CA CYS A 328 22.19 -23.60 -4.26
C CYS A 328 22.89 -24.91 -3.84
N PRO A 329 22.21 -25.95 -3.28
CA PRO A 329 22.88 -27.18 -2.90
C PRO A 329 23.47 -27.95 -4.09
N ILE A 330 22.86 -27.87 -5.28
CA ILE A 330 23.41 -28.50 -6.50
C ILE A 330 24.75 -27.86 -6.88
N LEU A 331 24.83 -26.53 -6.85
CA LEU A 331 26.06 -25.81 -7.16
C LEU A 331 27.15 -26.08 -6.12
N THR A 332 26.81 -26.09 -4.83
CA THR A 332 27.74 -26.47 -3.74
C THR A 332 28.34 -27.86 -3.96
N ILE A 333 27.50 -28.88 -4.15
CA ILE A 333 27.95 -30.27 -4.33
C ILE A 333 28.71 -30.43 -5.65
N GLY A 334 28.20 -29.84 -6.74
CA GLY A 334 28.82 -29.93 -8.06
C GLY A 334 30.20 -29.27 -8.10
N ALA A 335 30.32 -28.06 -7.55
CA ALA A 335 31.59 -27.35 -7.43
C ALA A 335 32.58 -28.13 -6.56
N ALA A 336 32.10 -28.62 -5.41
CA ALA A 336 32.88 -29.45 -4.51
C ALA A 336 33.34 -30.78 -5.12
N LYS A 337 32.74 -31.29 -6.20
CA LYS A 337 33.25 -32.47 -6.92
C LYS A 337 34.31 -32.12 -7.96
N ILE A 338 34.16 -31.01 -8.68
CA ILE A 338 35.07 -30.60 -9.77
C ILE A 338 36.29 -29.76 -9.31
N GLY A 339 36.50 -29.57 -8.01
CA GLY A 339 37.65 -28.81 -7.50
C GLY A 339 37.48 -27.31 -7.63
N ALA A 340 36.24 -26.83 -7.73
CA ALA A 340 35.91 -25.41 -7.76
C ALA A 340 35.26 -24.98 -6.45
N ARG A 341 35.48 -23.73 -6.05
CA ARG A 341 34.85 -23.10 -4.89
C ARG A 341 33.83 -22.07 -5.32
N VAL A 342 32.65 -22.09 -4.70
CA VAL A 342 31.55 -21.18 -5.03
C VAL A 342 30.93 -20.63 -3.74
N GLU A 343 31.12 -19.35 -3.49
CA GLU A 343 30.57 -18.73 -2.28
C GLU A 343 29.09 -18.44 -2.44
N LEU A 344 28.22 -19.12 -1.68
CA LEU A 344 26.76 -19.06 -1.86
C LEU A 344 26.02 -18.41 -0.68
N SER A 345 26.67 -18.19 0.45
CA SER A 345 26.06 -17.60 1.66
C SER A 345 25.26 -16.32 1.37
N TYR A 346 25.84 -15.39 0.61
CA TYR A 346 25.20 -14.11 0.28
C TYR A 346 24.09 -14.25 -0.78
N ALA A 347 24.20 -15.20 -1.71
CA ALA A 347 23.13 -15.52 -2.65
C ALA A 347 21.91 -16.14 -1.93
N MET A 348 22.15 -17.00 -0.94
CA MET A 348 21.10 -17.54 -0.08
C MET A 348 20.42 -16.43 0.74
N ALA A 349 21.19 -15.48 1.28
CA ALA A 349 20.66 -14.34 2.00
C ALA A 349 19.77 -13.44 1.13
N LEU A 350 20.17 -13.16 -0.12
CA LEU A 350 19.34 -12.47 -1.10
C LEU A 350 17.97 -13.15 -1.26
N LEU A 351 17.95 -14.47 -1.46
CA LEU A 351 16.72 -15.24 -1.63
C LEU A 351 15.84 -15.20 -0.37
N LEU A 352 16.44 -15.33 0.82
CA LEU A 352 15.75 -15.27 2.11
C LEU A 352 15.15 -13.88 2.38
N ILE A 353 15.90 -12.81 2.17
CA ILE A 353 15.43 -11.43 2.34
C ILE A 353 14.29 -11.13 1.36
N TYR A 354 14.44 -11.54 0.10
CA TYR A 354 13.36 -11.41 -0.87
C TYR A 354 12.10 -12.19 -0.45
N ALA A 355 12.27 -13.44 0.02
CA ALA A 355 11.17 -14.25 0.53
C ALA A 355 10.49 -13.58 1.74
N ALA A 356 11.25 -12.97 2.66
CA ALA A 356 10.74 -12.22 3.79
C ALA A 356 9.90 -11.01 3.35
N PHE A 357 10.40 -10.20 2.39
CA PHE A 357 9.60 -9.10 1.83
C PHE A 357 8.31 -9.58 1.16
N ARG A 358 8.37 -10.71 0.44
CA ARG A 358 7.18 -11.30 -0.18
C ARG A 358 6.19 -11.85 0.85
N SER A 359 6.67 -12.44 1.93
CA SER A 359 5.87 -12.95 3.04
C SER A 359 5.18 -11.80 3.77
N ARG A 360 5.95 -10.78 4.17
CA ARG A 360 5.45 -9.57 4.84
C ARG A 360 4.37 -8.88 4.01
N MET A 361 4.58 -8.71 2.70
CA MET A 361 3.59 -8.04 1.86
C MET A 361 2.32 -8.86 1.66
N ARG A 362 2.43 -10.20 1.59
CA ARG A 362 1.25 -11.08 1.56
C ARG A 362 0.50 -11.05 2.89
N TRP A 363 1.22 -11.04 4.00
CA TRP A 363 0.64 -10.91 5.33
C TRP A 363 -0.09 -9.57 5.48
N LYS A 364 0.58 -8.45 5.16
CA LYS A 364 -0.03 -7.11 5.18
C LYS A 364 -1.33 -7.06 4.39
N ARG A 365 -1.35 -7.61 3.16
CA ARG A 365 -2.57 -7.68 2.34
C ARG A 365 -3.66 -8.56 2.95
N ARG A 366 -3.31 -9.66 3.62
CA ARG A 366 -4.30 -10.51 4.30
C ARG A 366 -4.91 -9.80 5.51
N VAL A 367 -4.09 -9.12 6.31
CA VAL A 367 -4.54 -8.35 7.47
C VAL A 367 -5.38 -7.15 7.04
N GLU A 368 -5.05 -6.49 5.93
CA GLU A 368 -5.85 -5.39 5.37
C GLU A 368 -7.24 -5.82 4.88
N MET A 369 -7.51 -7.11 4.73
CA MET A 369 -8.80 -7.63 4.23
C MET A 369 -9.77 -8.07 5.34
N VAL A 370 -9.36 -8.09 6.61
CA VAL A 370 -10.17 -8.57 7.74
C VAL A 370 -10.19 -7.53 8.86
N ASN A 371 -11.36 -7.31 9.45
CA ASN A 371 -11.51 -6.51 10.67
C ASN A 371 -11.09 -7.37 11.88
N LEU A 372 -10.09 -6.92 12.63
CA LEU A 372 -9.53 -7.66 13.77
C LEU A 372 -10.51 -7.75 14.96
N GLU A 373 -11.43 -6.79 15.10
CA GLU A 373 -12.37 -6.74 16.22
C GLU A 373 -13.58 -7.68 16.01
N THR A 374 -14.01 -7.86 14.76
CA THR A 374 -15.20 -8.65 14.43
C THR A 374 -14.88 -9.98 13.73
N GLY A 375 -13.66 -10.14 13.20
CA GLY A 375 -13.29 -11.26 12.34
C GLY A 375 -13.93 -11.23 10.94
N LEU A 376 -14.75 -10.21 10.65
CA LEU A 376 -15.45 -10.07 9.36
C LEU A 376 -14.52 -9.51 8.28
N PRO A 377 -14.73 -9.87 7.00
CA PRO A 377 -13.98 -9.29 5.90
C PRO A 377 -14.31 -7.79 5.73
N LYS A 378 -13.34 -6.96 5.31
CA LYS A 378 -13.56 -5.52 5.09
C LYS A 378 -14.22 -5.21 3.76
N LEU A 379 -14.72 -3.99 3.55
CA LEU A 379 -15.27 -3.56 2.26
C LEU A 379 -14.27 -3.72 1.09
N ARG A 380 -12.97 -3.58 1.33
CA ARG A 380 -11.93 -3.94 0.34
C ARG A 380 -11.94 -5.40 -0.10
N ALA A 381 -12.36 -6.32 0.77
CA ALA A 381 -12.51 -7.72 0.40
C ALA A 381 -13.77 -7.95 -0.45
N LEU A 382 -14.83 -7.16 -0.25
CA LEU A 382 -16.01 -7.13 -1.14
C LEU A 382 -15.59 -6.67 -2.54
N GLU A 383 -14.87 -5.55 -2.65
CA GLU A 383 -14.31 -5.04 -3.91
C GLU A 383 -13.47 -6.12 -4.63
N ALA A 384 -12.56 -6.76 -3.90
CA ALA A 384 -11.70 -7.81 -4.46
C ALA A 384 -12.47 -9.07 -4.90
N ARG A 385 -13.62 -9.37 -4.28
CA ARG A 385 -14.51 -10.47 -4.67
C ARG A 385 -15.29 -10.10 -5.93
N LEU A 386 -15.93 -8.94 -5.96
CA LEU A 386 -16.68 -8.45 -7.12
C LEU A 386 -15.80 -8.43 -8.40
N LEU A 387 -14.56 -7.94 -8.28
CA LEU A 387 -13.59 -7.93 -9.38
C LEU A 387 -13.11 -9.34 -9.79
N ARG A 388 -13.03 -10.29 -8.86
CA ARG A 388 -12.58 -11.65 -9.13
C ARG A 388 -13.65 -12.47 -9.82
N ASP A 389 -14.87 -12.39 -9.30
CA ASP A 389 -16.01 -13.18 -9.76
C ASP A 389 -16.67 -12.55 -10.99
N ALA A 390 -16.19 -11.37 -11.41
CA ALA A 390 -16.69 -10.60 -12.55
C ALA A 390 -18.22 -10.40 -12.47
N VAL A 391 -18.71 -10.12 -11.26
CA VAL A 391 -20.12 -9.86 -11.00
C VAL A 391 -20.50 -8.58 -11.75
N GLY A 392 -21.37 -8.73 -12.75
CA GLY A 392 -21.80 -7.65 -13.64
C GLY A 392 -23.26 -7.26 -13.48
N ASN A 393 -23.94 -7.79 -12.46
CA ASN A 393 -25.36 -7.56 -12.20
C ASN A 393 -25.65 -7.52 -10.69
N GLY A 394 -26.82 -7.00 -10.33
CA GLY A 394 -27.24 -6.76 -8.95
C GLY A 394 -26.81 -5.42 -8.36
N HIS A 395 -26.99 -5.27 -7.06
CA HIS A 395 -26.72 -4.03 -6.32
C HIS A 395 -25.69 -4.25 -5.20
N ILE A 396 -24.87 -3.22 -4.95
CA ILE A 396 -24.06 -3.10 -3.74
C ILE A 396 -24.89 -2.32 -2.73
N VAL A 397 -25.08 -2.90 -1.55
CA VAL A 397 -25.74 -2.24 -0.43
C VAL A 397 -24.71 -1.95 0.64
N ILE A 398 -24.72 -0.71 1.14
CA ILE A 398 -23.93 -0.25 2.27
C ILE A 398 -24.87 0.23 3.37
N THR A 399 -24.90 -0.45 4.49
CA THR A 399 -25.54 0.03 5.71
C THR A 399 -24.61 0.94 6.49
N LYS A 400 -25.12 2.10 6.89
CA LYS A 400 -24.51 3.01 7.86
C LYS A 400 -25.15 2.80 9.23
N ILE A 401 -24.32 2.49 10.22
CA ILE A 401 -24.73 2.39 11.63
C ILE A 401 -24.72 3.80 12.23
N GLN A 402 -25.88 4.30 12.61
CA GLN A 402 -26.04 5.64 13.18
C GLN A 402 -25.50 5.67 14.61
N ASN A 403 -24.93 6.81 15.02
CA ASN A 403 -24.32 6.99 16.34
C ASN A 403 -23.23 5.96 16.73
N TYR A 404 -22.64 5.26 15.75
CA TYR A 404 -21.67 4.17 15.95
C TYR A 404 -20.53 4.52 16.92
N GLU A 405 -19.86 5.66 16.72
CA GLU A 405 -18.75 6.07 17.59
C GLU A 405 -19.20 6.33 19.04
N ARG A 406 -20.40 6.89 19.23
CA ARG A 406 -20.95 7.18 20.56
C ARG A 406 -21.25 5.89 21.33
N VAL A 407 -21.80 4.90 20.63
CA VAL A 407 -22.03 3.56 21.19
C VAL A 407 -20.70 2.90 21.54
N LEU A 408 -19.73 2.89 20.63
CA LEU A 408 -18.43 2.26 20.86
C LEU A 408 -17.60 2.91 21.98
N LYS A 409 -17.73 4.22 22.21
CA LYS A 409 -17.08 4.90 23.33
C LYS A 409 -17.64 4.47 24.69
N THR A 410 -18.88 3.99 24.72
CA THR A 410 -19.56 3.56 25.95
C THR A 410 -19.30 2.08 26.28
N LEU A 411 -19.02 1.27 25.26
CA LEU A 411 -18.76 -0.17 25.41
C LEU A 411 -17.30 -0.47 25.78
N ARG A 412 -17.10 -1.56 26.53
CA ARG A 412 -15.76 -2.11 26.84
C ARG A 412 -15.12 -2.67 25.56
N ALA A 413 -13.79 -2.72 25.53
CA ALA A 413 -13.03 -3.19 24.36
C ALA A 413 -13.48 -4.57 23.86
N ASP A 414 -13.76 -5.51 24.78
CA ASP A 414 -14.18 -6.87 24.44
C ASP A 414 -15.61 -6.95 23.85
N ASP A 415 -16.45 -5.96 24.16
CA ASP A 415 -17.86 -5.93 23.76
C ASP A 415 -18.10 -5.22 22.40
N LYS A 416 -17.12 -4.45 21.91
CA LYS A 416 -17.22 -3.69 20.64
C LYS A 416 -17.46 -4.59 19.45
N GLY A 417 -16.72 -5.70 19.36
CA GLY A 417 -16.90 -6.70 18.30
C GLY A 417 -18.26 -7.39 18.40
N SER A 418 -18.73 -7.68 19.62
CA SER A 418 -20.02 -8.32 19.86
C SER A 418 -21.19 -7.46 19.38
N TYR A 419 -21.13 -6.14 19.56
CA TYR A 419 -22.15 -5.22 19.04
C TYR A 419 -22.33 -5.38 17.53
N VAL A 420 -21.24 -5.25 16.77
CA VAL A 420 -21.29 -5.37 15.30
C VAL A 420 -21.74 -6.77 14.86
N LEU A 421 -21.27 -7.83 15.54
CA LEU A 421 -21.68 -9.20 15.21
C LEU A 421 -23.18 -9.43 15.42
N LYS A 422 -23.78 -8.86 16.47
CA LYS A 422 -25.25 -8.94 16.66
C LYS A 422 -26.04 -8.20 15.59
N LEU A 423 -25.49 -7.11 15.04
CA LEU A 423 -26.08 -6.46 13.87
C LEU A 423 -26.01 -7.37 12.64
N VAL A 424 -24.87 -8.04 12.44
CA VAL A 424 -24.71 -9.00 11.34
C VAL A 424 -25.62 -10.21 11.50
N ASP A 425 -25.84 -10.71 12.71
CA ASP A 425 -26.77 -11.81 12.97
C ASP A 425 -28.21 -11.43 12.60
N ARG A 426 -28.60 -10.17 12.81
CA ARG A 426 -29.90 -9.64 12.35
C ARG A 426 -30.00 -9.55 10.83
N LEU A 427 -28.94 -9.11 10.15
CA LEU A 427 -28.90 -9.15 8.68
C LEU A 427 -29.02 -10.59 8.16
N ARG A 428 -28.33 -11.54 8.81
CA ARG A 428 -28.38 -12.96 8.45
C ARG A 428 -29.68 -13.68 8.83
N ALA A 429 -30.50 -13.08 9.69
CA ALA A 429 -31.82 -13.62 9.98
C ALA A 429 -32.74 -13.57 8.74
N ALA A 430 -32.54 -12.57 7.87
CA ALA A 430 -33.24 -12.47 6.58
C ALA A 430 -32.60 -13.35 5.49
N ASP A 431 -31.26 -13.44 5.46
CA ASP A 431 -30.52 -14.35 4.57
C ASP A 431 -29.33 -15.02 5.30
N PRO A 432 -29.46 -16.30 5.69
CA PRO A 432 -28.41 -17.03 6.40
C PRO A 432 -27.07 -17.13 5.65
N ASN A 433 -27.09 -17.04 4.31
CA ASN A 433 -25.90 -17.17 3.47
C ASN A 433 -25.29 -15.81 3.11
N LEU A 434 -25.79 -14.71 3.69
CA LEU A 434 -25.34 -13.37 3.37
C LEU A 434 -23.88 -13.15 3.77
N ALA A 435 -23.05 -12.88 2.76
CA ALA A 435 -21.67 -12.51 2.96
C ALA A 435 -21.57 -11.02 3.32
N VAL A 436 -21.53 -10.73 4.62
CA VAL A 436 -21.43 -9.36 5.15
C VAL A 436 -19.98 -8.96 5.35
N TYR A 437 -19.67 -7.73 4.93
CA TYR A 437 -18.37 -7.08 5.06
C TYR A 437 -18.49 -5.89 6.01
N SER A 438 -17.48 -5.63 6.83
CA SER A 438 -17.52 -4.58 7.86
C SER A 438 -16.28 -3.68 7.79
N ASP A 439 -16.50 -2.37 7.75
CA ASP A 439 -15.43 -1.37 7.82
C ASP A 439 -15.91 -0.14 8.59
N GLY A 440 -15.47 0.00 9.85
CA GLY A 440 -15.95 1.05 10.76
C GLY A 440 -17.45 0.97 11.01
N HIS A 441 -18.14 2.10 10.84
CA HIS A 441 -19.60 2.22 10.97
C HIS A 441 -20.37 1.67 9.75
N HIS A 442 -19.68 1.11 8.75
CA HIS A 442 -20.31 0.53 7.58
C HIS A 442 -20.36 -1.00 7.62
N LEU A 443 -21.50 -1.54 7.19
CA LEU A 443 -21.68 -2.93 6.80
C LEU A 443 -22.06 -2.98 5.32
N GLY A 444 -21.50 -3.89 4.54
CA GLY A 444 -21.78 -3.99 3.11
C GLY A 444 -21.98 -5.41 2.64
N TRP A 445 -22.77 -5.59 1.60
CA TRP A 445 -22.94 -6.85 0.89
C TRP A 445 -23.36 -6.61 -0.57
N HIS A 446 -23.36 -7.69 -1.33
CA HIS A 446 -23.87 -7.73 -2.71
C HIS A 446 -25.20 -8.48 -2.71
N THR A 447 -26.21 -7.91 -3.39
CA THR A 447 -27.47 -8.58 -3.70
C THR A 447 -27.55 -8.85 -5.20
N ALA A 448 -27.97 -10.05 -5.57
CA ALA A 448 -28.10 -10.46 -6.97
C ALA A 448 -29.39 -9.96 -7.64
N SER A 449 -30.28 -9.27 -6.91
CA SER A 449 -31.51 -8.70 -7.48
C SER A 449 -31.18 -7.52 -8.39
N ASP A 450 -31.65 -7.58 -9.63
CA ASP A 450 -31.53 -6.51 -10.63
C ASP A 450 -32.65 -5.47 -10.53
N ASP A 451 -33.70 -5.76 -9.73
CA ASP A 451 -34.81 -4.83 -9.47
C ASP A 451 -34.47 -3.93 -8.26
N THR A 452 -34.30 -2.63 -8.53
CA THR A 452 -33.99 -1.62 -7.50
C THR A 452 -35.14 -1.42 -6.52
N ASP A 453 -36.39 -1.43 -6.98
CA ASP A 453 -37.56 -1.19 -6.12
C ASP A 453 -37.75 -2.35 -5.13
N ALA A 454 -37.57 -3.59 -5.60
CA ALA A 454 -37.58 -4.77 -4.73
C ALA A 454 -36.44 -4.75 -3.69
N VAL A 455 -35.26 -4.22 -4.05
CA VAL A 455 -34.16 -4.04 -3.10
C VAL A 455 -34.53 -2.99 -2.05
N VAL A 456 -35.12 -1.87 -2.45
CA VAL A 456 -35.56 -0.81 -1.51
C VAL A 456 -36.61 -1.34 -0.54
N GLU A 457 -37.65 -2.04 -1.03
CA GLU A 457 -38.70 -2.63 -0.19
C GLU A 457 -38.11 -3.61 0.84
N HIS A 458 -37.16 -4.46 0.41
CA HIS A 458 -36.46 -5.37 1.31
C HIS A 458 -35.66 -4.63 2.40
N LEU A 459 -35.00 -3.53 2.04
CA LEU A 459 -34.23 -2.70 2.98
C LEU A 459 -35.12 -1.96 3.98
N GLU A 460 -36.33 -1.54 3.58
CA GLU A 460 -37.31 -1.00 4.51
C GLU A 460 -37.74 -2.03 5.55
N GLY A 461 -38.00 -3.28 5.11
CA GLY A 461 -38.27 -4.40 6.01
C GLY A 461 -37.12 -4.69 6.98
N LEU A 462 -35.88 -4.68 6.48
CA LEU A 462 -34.69 -4.81 7.34
C LEU A 462 -34.60 -3.66 8.35
N ARG A 463 -34.88 -2.41 7.97
CA ARG A 463 -34.87 -1.27 8.89
C ARG A 463 -35.83 -1.48 10.07
N ALA A 464 -37.03 -2.02 9.80
CA ALA A 464 -38.01 -2.31 10.85
C ALA A 464 -37.50 -3.38 11.85
N ILE A 465 -36.77 -4.40 11.38
CA ILE A 465 -36.16 -5.43 12.24
C ILE A 465 -35.09 -4.81 13.16
N PHE A 466 -34.39 -3.78 12.69
CA PHE A 466 -33.35 -3.11 13.46
C PHE A 466 -33.85 -2.13 14.50
N ALA A 467 -35.11 -1.70 14.42
CA ALA A 467 -35.73 -0.80 15.39
C ALA A 467 -35.77 -1.36 16.83
N ALA A 468 -35.68 -2.68 16.99
CA ALA A 468 -35.58 -3.29 18.32
C ALA A 468 -34.18 -3.09 18.92
N PRO A 469 -34.02 -2.73 20.20
CA PRO A 469 -32.70 -2.55 20.81
C PRO A 469 -31.90 -3.86 20.87
N VAL A 470 -30.57 -3.78 20.82
CA VAL A 470 -29.65 -4.92 20.94
C VAL A 470 -29.06 -4.95 22.34
N GLN A 471 -29.02 -6.14 22.96
CA GLN A 471 -28.34 -6.34 24.23
C GLN A 471 -26.84 -6.58 24.01
N VAL A 472 -25.93 -5.78 24.56
CA VAL A 472 -24.47 -5.98 24.48
C VAL A 472 -23.83 -5.67 25.83
N GLY A 473 -23.01 -6.59 26.37
CA GLY A 473 -22.33 -6.37 27.65
C GLY A 473 -23.27 -6.07 28.84
N GLY A 474 -24.55 -6.49 28.76
CA GLY A 474 -25.58 -6.19 29.75
C GLY A 474 -26.32 -4.86 29.55
N PHE A 475 -26.02 -4.09 28.51
CA PHE A 475 -26.71 -2.85 28.15
C PHE A 475 -27.66 -3.05 26.97
N SER A 476 -28.80 -2.37 27.01
CA SER A 476 -29.71 -2.25 25.87
C SER A 476 -29.32 -1.04 25.03
N VAL A 477 -28.99 -1.25 23.76
CA VAL A 477 -28.53 -0.21 22.85
C VAL A 477 -29.53 -0.08 21.69
N ASP A 478 -30.09 1.11 21.53
CA ASP A 478 -30.91 1.44 20.37
C ASP A 478 -30.02 1.50 19.12
N VAL A 479 -30.49 0.88 18.03
CA VAL A 479 -29.73 0.77 16.80
C VAL A 479 -30.45 1.50 15.70
N GLY A 480 -29.84 2.58 15.24
CA GLY A 480 -30.26 3.23 14.02
C GLY A 480 -29.44 2.76 12.82
N ILE A 481 -30.12 2.40 11.74
CA ILE A 481 -29.45 2.04 10.47
C ILE A 481 -30.10 2.73 9.28
N THR A 482 -29.26 3.09 8.33
CA THR A 482 -29.65 3.65 7.04
C THR A 482 -28.84 2.99 5.93
N PHE A 483 -29.26 3.12 4.68
CA PHE A 483 -28.69 2.36 3.56
C PHE A 483 -28.33 3.24 2.36
N GLY A 484 -27.16 3.00 1.79
CA GLY A 484 -26.77 3.45 0.45
C GLY A 484 -26.79 2.28 -0.52
N VAL A 485 -27.37 2.47 -1.70
CA VAL A 485 -27.53 1.42 -2.72
C VAL A 485 -26.92 1.88 -4.04
N ALA A 486 -26.12 1.05 -4.71
CA ALA A 486 -25.64 1.33 -6.07
C ALA A 486 -25.76 0.10 -6.97
N ALA A 487 -26.32 0.26 -8.16
CA ALA A 487 -26.35 -0.80 -9.17
C ALA A 487 -24.92 -1.11 -9.67
N ILE A 488 -24.61 -2.39 -9.87
CA ILE A 488 -23.31 -2.83 -10.40
C ILE A 488 -23.30 -2.69 -11.92
N GLU A 489 -23.28 -1.45 -12.39
CA GLU A 489 -23.05 -1.12 -13.79
C GLU A 489 -21.65 -0.53 -13.98
N GLY A 490 -20.79 -1.21 -14.75
CA GLY A 490 -19.45 -0.72 -15.06
C GLY A 490 -18.37 -1.18 -14.08
N ASP A 491 -17.67 -0.24 -13.43
CA ASP A 491 -16.55 -0.55 -12.52
C ASP A 491 -17.05 -0.83 -11.09
N PRO A 492 -16.91 -2.06 -10.56
CA PRO A 492 -17.39 -2.38 -9.21
C PRO A 492 -16.75 -1.53 -8.11
N SER A 493 -15.51 -1.06 -8.32
CA SER A 493 -14.78 -0.23 -7.36
C SER A 493 -15.41 1.15 -7.25
N ALA A 494 -15.80 1.75 -8.39
CA ALA A 494 -16.49 3.03 -8.43
C ALA A 494 -17.90 2.93 -7.84
N ARG A 495 -18.61 1.83 -8.12
CA ARG A 495 -19.95 1.59 -7.57
C ARG A 495 -19.96 1.34 -6.08
N LEU A 496 -18.95 0.64 -5.54
CA LEU A 496 -18.78 0.52 -4.10
C LEU A 496 -18.58 1.89 -3.44
N ALA A 497 -17.72 2.74 -4.02
CA ALA A 497 -17.52 4.09 -3.52
C ALA A 497 -18.80 4.94 -3.59
N ALA A 498 -19.57 4.82 -4.67
CA ALA A 498 -20.86 5.50 -4.82
C ALA A 498 -21.90 5.03 -3.79
N ALA A 499 -21.99 3.73 -3.52
CA ALA A 499 -22.87 3.19 -2.49
C ALA A 499 -22.48 3.68 -1.08
N VAL A 500 -21.18 3.78 -0.78
CA VAL A 500 -20.70 4.37 0.48
C VAL A 500 -21.05 5.84 0.57
N ALA A 501 -20.85 6.62 -0.51
CA ALA A 501 -21.21 8.03 -0.54
C ALA A 501 -22.72 8.24 -0.33
N ALA A 502 -23.56 7.47 -1.02
CA ALA A 502 -25.00 7.50 -0.83
C ALA A 502 -25.39 7.16 0.62
N ALA A 503 -24.76 6.15 1.23
CA ALA A 503 -25.00 5.82 2.64
C ALA A 503 -24.63 6.99 3.58
N GLU A 504 -23.60 7.78 3.26
CA GLU A 504 -23.22 8.92 4.09
C GLU A 504 -24.24 10.07 4.08
N GLU A 505 -24.96 10.24 2.96
CA GLU A 505 -26.01 11.25 2.81
C GLU A 505 -27.33 10.90 3.52
N THR A 506 -27.48 9.65 3.97
CA THR A 506 -28.71 9.19 4.64
C THR A 506 -28.81 9.60 6.12
N SER A 507 -30.05 9.82 6.58
CA SER A 507 -30.41 10.03 7.98
C SER A 507 -31.70 9.28 8.32
N GLU A 508 -31.89 8.90 9.58
CA GLU A 508 -33.12 8.20 10.00
C GLU A 508 -34.39 9.03 9.79
N ALA A 509 -34.26 10.35 9.98
CA ALA A 509 -35.36 11.29 9.87
C ALA A 509 -35.60 11.77 8.44
N HIS A 510 -34.62 11.63 7.54
CA HIS A 510 -34.70 12.12 6.17
C HIS A 510 -33.91 11.21 5.23
N ASN A 511 -34.61 10.63 4.26
CA ASN A 511 -34.06 9.73 3.24
C ASN A 511 -33.23 8.56 3.84
N PRO A 512 -33.88 7.60 4.54
CA PRO A 512 -33.17 6.51 5.22
C PRO A 512 -32.53 5.51 4.25
N ILE A 513 -32.93 5.53 2.97
CA ILE A 513 -32.37 4.72 1.88
C ILE A 513 -32.05 5.68 0.74
N ALA A 514 -30.76 5.87 0.44
CA ALA A 514 -30.31 6.65 -0.71
C ALA A 514 -29.81 5.73 -1.82
N ILE A 515 -30.32 5.92 -3.02
CA ILE A 515 -29.82 5.24 -4.22
C ILE A 515 -28.77 6.16 -4.84
N ALA A 516 -27.56 5.66 -4.99
CA ALA A 516 -26.53 6.32 -5.76
C ALA A 516 -27.00 6.43 -7.21
N GLU A 517 -27.36 7.65 -7.62
CA GLU A 517 -27.67 7.92 -9.01
C GLU A 517 -26.47 7.50 -9.89
N THR A 518 -26.76 7.10 -11.12
CA THR A 518 -25.74 6.75 -12.11
C THR A 518 -24.97 8.00 -12.60
N GLY A 519 -24.62 8.91 -11.68
CA GLY A 519 -23.79 10.07 -11.95
C GLY A 519 -22.38 9.62 -12.32
N SER A 520 -21.88 10.18 -13.41
CA SER A 520 -20.48 10.04 -13.82
C SER A 520 -19.58 10.66 -12.73
N GLU A 521 -18.30 10.29 -12.66
CA GLU A 521 -17.29 11.05 -11.91
C GLU A 521 -17.30 12.55 -12.30
N THR A 522 -17.76 12.81 -13.53
CA THR A 522 -18.02 14.15 -14.10
C THR A 522 -19.12 14.93 -13.37
N ASP A 523 -20.12 14.25 -12.80
CA ASP A 523 -21.27 14.88 -12.14
C ASP A 523 -20.93 15.26 -10.69
N LEU A 524 -20.17 14.42 -9.97
CA LEU A 524 -19.62 14.79 -8.66
C LEU A 524 -18.62 15.95 -8.75
N LEU A 525 -17.71 15.92 -9.73
CA LEU A 525 -16.79 17.03 -9.97
C LEU A 525 -17.53 18.30 -10.37
N TRP A 526 -18.66 18.16 -11.08
CA TRP A 526 -19.53 19.27 -11.44
C TRP A 526 -20.22 19.88 -10.23
N ASP A 527 -20.78 19.08 -9.32
CA ASP A 527 -21.42 19.59 -8.11
C ASP A 527 -20.44 20.34 -7.21
N ILE A 528 -19.21 19.83 -7.09
CA ILE A 528 -18.13 20.53 -6.38
C ILE A 528 -17.77 21.85 -7.07
N SER A 529 -17.69 21.85 -8.40
CA SER A 529 -17.44 23.07 -9.20
C SER A 529 -18.57 24.09 -9.05
N LEU A 530 -19.83 23.64 -9.01
CA LEU A 530 -21.00 24.50 -8.88
C LEU A 530 -20.97 25.22 -7.53
N ARG A 531 -20.63 24.52 -6.44
CA ARG A 531 -20.48 25.12 -5.10
C ARG A 531 -19.42 26.21 -5.06
N ALA A 532 -18.30 26.00 -5.74
CA ALA A 532 -17.21 26.98 -5.78
C ALA A 532 -17.58 28.24 -6.58
N ARG A 533 -18.51 28.13 -7.54
CA ARG A 533 -18.87 29.19 -8.47
C ARG A 533 -20.10 30.02 -8.11
N ILE A 534 -20.88 29.62 -7.10
CA ILE A 534 -22.11 30.34 -6.72
C ILE A 534 -21.85 31.84 -6.49
N ASP A 535 -20.80 32.18 -5.74
CA ASP A 535 -20.48 33.58 -5.43
C ASP A 535 -20.05 34.35 -6.70
N GLU A 536 -19.16 33.76 -7.51
CA GLU A 536 -18.72 34.34 -8.79
C GLU A 536 -19.89 34.52 -9.78
N ALA A 537 -20.81 33.56 -9.84
CA ALA A 537 -21.96 33.58 -10.74
C ALA A 537 -22.96 34.69 -10.37
N MET A 538 -23.13 34.99 -9.08
CA MET A 538 -23.93 36.14 -8.63
C MET A 538 -23.27 37.46 -9.01
N GLU A 539 -21.95 37.59 -8.83
CA GLU A 539 -21.20 38.80 -9.19
C GLU A 539 -21.14 39.03 -10.71
N ALA A 540 -21.03 37.95 -11.49
CA ALA A 540 -20.97 37.99 -12.95
C ALA A 540 -22.35 38.19 -13.62
N GLY A 541 -23.44 38.21 -12.85
CA GLY A 541 -24.80 38.33 -13.38
C GLY A 541 -25.29 37.08 -14.13
N GLU A 542 -24.64 35.93 -13.91
CA GLU A 542 -25.09 34.63 -14.43
C GLU A 542 -26.33 34.12 -13.69
N ILE A 543 -26.41 34.44 -12.39
CA ILE A 543 -27.61 34.31 -11.57
C ILE A 543 -28.38 35.63 -11.66
N TYR A 544 -29.67 35.58 -11.97
CA TYR A 544 -30.52 36.76 -12.16
C TYR A 544 -31.98 36.46 -11.80
N CYS A 545 -32.78 37.51 -11.60
CA CYS A 545 -34.21 37.39 -11.33
C CYS A 545 -35.04 37.60 -12.60
N VAL A 546 -36.02 36.74 -12.81
CA VAL A 546 -37.16 36.97 -13.71
C VAL A 546 -38.43 37.15 -12.88
N TYR A 547 -39.45 37.78 -13.44
CA TYR A 547 -40.61 38.25 -12.71
C TYR A 547 -41.89 37.68 -13.32
N GLN A 548 -42.72 37.04 -12.51
CA GLN A 548 -44.00 36.51 -12.96
C GLN A 548 -45.16 37.35 -12.43
N PRO A 549 -46.03 37.90 -13.29
CA PRO A 549 -47.19 38.68 -12.85
C PRO A 549 -48.22 37.87 -12.06
N LYS A 550 -48.74 38.48 -11.00
CA LYS A 550 -49.96 38.09 -10.27
C LYS A 550 -51.10 39.00 -10.71
N ILE A 551 -52.21 38.42 -11.15
CA ILE A 551 -53.37 39.15 -11.66
C ILE A 551 -54.46 39.17 -10.59
N ASP A 552 -55.00 40.35 -10.31
CA ASP A 552 -56.20 40.50 -9.51
C ASP A 552 -57.43 40.18 -10.37
N LEU A 553 -58.21 39.17 -9.97
CA LEU A 553 -59.33 38.66 -10.75
C LEU A 553 -60.50 39.66 -10.81
N LEU A 554 -60.64 40.56 -9.83
CA LEU A 554 -61.73 41.52 -9.80
C LEU A 554 -61.49 42.70 -10.75
N THR A 555 -60.27 43.23 -10.75
CA THR A 555 -59.86 44.40 -11.53
C THR A 555 -59.25 44.02 -12.87
N ASN A 556 -58.92 42.73 -13.07
CA ASN A 556 -58.22 42.20 -14.23
C ASN A 556 -56.91 42.95 -14.52
N SER A 557 -56.20 43.31 -13.44
CA SER A 557 -54.97 44.11 -13.48
C SER A 557 -53.83 43.43 -12.71
N VAL A 558 -52.59 43.84 -12.96
CA VAL A 558 -51.43 43.27 -12.26
C VAL A 558 -51.43 43.76 -10.81
N ALA A 559 -51.65 42.84 -9.88
CA ALA A 559 -51.65 43.10 -8.43
C ALA A 559 -50.23 43.13 -7.85
N GLY A 560 -49.36 42.29 -8.40
CA GLY A 560 -48.03 42.04 -7.89
C GLY A 560 -47.20 41.24 -8.88
N VAL A 561 -45.95 40.98 -8.53
CA VAL A 561 -45.06 40.10 -9.28
C VAL A 561 -44.26 39.23 -8.33
N GLU A 562 -43.96 38.00 -8.73
CA GLU A 562 -43.05 37.12 -8.02
C GLU A 562 -41.67 37.13 -8.66
N ALA A 563 -40.63 37.41 -7.86
CA ALA A 563 -39.25 37.34 -8.28
C ALA A 563 -38.71 35.91 -8.18
N LEU A 564 -38.42 35.33 -9.33
CA LEU A 564 -37.96 33.97 -9.49
C LEU A 564 -36.50 33.95 -9.93
N VAL A 565 -35.63 33.32 -9.13
CA VAL A 565 -34.20 33.24 -9.44
C VAL A 565 -33.93 32.24 -10.58
N ARG A 566 -33.02 32.59 -11.48
CA ARG A 566 -32.58 31.79 -12.63
C ARG A 566 -31.07 31.83 -12.69
N TRP A 567 -30.45 30.74 -13.17
CA TRP A 567 -29.02 30.71 -13.44
C TRP A 567 -28.78 30.25 -14.87
N HIS A 568 -28.07 31.06 -15.64
CA HIS A 568 -27.56 30.69 -16.95
C HIS A 568 -26.03 30.65 -16.93
N ASP A 569 -25.49 29.45 -17.03
CA ASP A 569 -24.06 29.19 -17.08
C ASP A 569 -23.50 29.37 -18.50
N PRO A 570 -22.38 30.09 -18.69
CA PRO A 570 -21.80 30.28 -20.03
C PRO A 570 -21.36 28.98 -20.72
N ALA A 571 -20.97 27.95 -19.96
CA ALA A 571 -20.48 26.69 -20.49
C ALA A 571 -21.58 25.62 -20.62
N ARG A 572 -22.58 25.63 -19.74
CA ARG A 572 -23.63 24.59 -19.67
C ARG A 572 -25.04 25.07 -19.98
N GLY A 573 -25.27 26.37 -20.12
CA GLY A 573 -26.59 26.93 -20.35
C GLY A 573 -27.44 26.97 -19.08
N PHE A 574 -28.75 26.75 -19.22
CA PHE A 574 -29.71 26.89 -18.12
C PHE A 574 -29.49 25.86 -17.01
N ILE A 575 -29.34 26.33 -15.76
CA ILE A 575 -29.29 25.48 -14.56
C ILE A 575 -30.61 25.60 -13.80
N SER A 576 -31.20 24.44 -13.48
CA SER A 576 -32.46 24.37 -12.75
C SER A 576 -32.37 25.03 -11.36
N PRO A 577 -33.33 25.89 -10.98
CA PRO A 577 -33.43 26.47 -9.64
C PRO A 577 -33.37 25.44 -8.51
N MET A 578 -34.11 24.33 -8.64
CA MET A 578 -34.11 23.26 -7.66
C MET A 578 -32.71 22.70 -7.43
N HIS A 579 -31.91 22.56 -8.49
CA HIS A 579 -30.56 22.01 -8.40
C HIS A 579 -29.59 22.97 -7.71
N PHE A 580 -29.50 24.23 -8.15
CA PHE A 580 -28.50 25.13 -7.58
C PHE A 580 -28.87 25.67 -6.20
N ILE A 581 -30.17 25.79 -5.87
CA ILE A 581 -30.62 26.19 -4.53
C ILE A 581 -30.21 25.11 -3.52
N GLN A 582 -30.36 23.82 -3.85
CA GLN A 582 -29.85 22.72 -3.02
C GLN A 582 -28.33 22.80 -2.83
N GLN A 583 -27.57 23.17 -3.87
CA GLN A 583 -26.12 23.32 -3.73
C GLN A 583 -25.77 24.57 -2.89
N CYS A 584 -26.56 25.65 -2.95
CA CYS A 584 -26.41 26.80 -2.05
C CYS A 584 -26.68 26.41 -0.59
N GLU A 585 -27.67 25.57 -0.33
CA GLU A 585 -27.97 25.06 1.00
C GLU A 585 -26.84 24.16 1.53
N LYS A 586 -26.40 23.19 0.73
CA LYS A 586 -25.25 22.31 1.05
C LYS A 586 -23.95 23.11 1.27
N ALA A 587 -23.77 24.24 0.59
CA ALA A 587 -22.61 25.12 0.73
C ALA A 587 -22.75 26.18 1.83
N GLY A 588 -23.88 26.26 2.54
CA GLY A 588 -24.14 27.30 3.54
C GLY A 588 -24.23 28.72 2.96
N ARG A 589 -24.63 28.85 1.69
CA ARG A 589 -24.71 30.12 0.93
C ARG A 589 -26.12 30.70 0.80
N MET A 590 -27.13 30.12 1.48
CA MET A 590 -28.51 30.61 1.40
C MET A 590 -28.66 32.08 1.78
N GLU A 591 -27.97 32.55 2.82
CA GLU A 591 -28.00 33.97 3.19
C GLU A 591 -27.50 34.90 2.06
N HIS A 592 -26.49 34.47 1.30
CA HIS A 592 -25.92 35.26 0.20
C HIS A 592 -26.88 35.31 -0.99
N LEU A 593 -27.45 34.15 -1.35
CA LEU A 593 -28.46 34.06 -2.41
C LEU A 593 -29.71 34.88 -2.07
N THR A 594 -30.23 34.75 -0.85
CA THR A 594 -31.40 35.51 -0.39
C THR A 594 -31.12 37.01 -0.41
N ARG A 595 -29.93 37.46 0.02
CA ARG A 595 -29.52 38.86 -0.10
C ARG A 595 -29.54 39.36 -1.54
N TYR A 596 -28.93 38.60 -2.45
CA TYR A 596 -28.86 38.94 -3.86
C TYR A 596 -30.25 39.07 -4.49
N VAL A 597 -31.13 38.08 -4.25
CA VAL A 597 -32.50 38.05 -4.77
C VAL A 597 -33.32 39.20 -4.20
N LEU A 598 -33.27 39.43 -2.87
CA LEU A 598 -33.98 40.55 -2.24
C LEU A 598 -33.53 41.90 -2.80
N GLN A 599 -32.22 42.10 -2.97
CA GLN A 599 -31.67 43.36 -3.47
C GLN A 599 -32.07 43.61 -4.93
N SER A 600 -32.04 42.56 -5.76
CA SER A 600 -32.48 42.62 -7.16
C SER A 600 -33.98 42.90 -7.27
N ALA A 601 -34.80 42.16 -6.52
CA ALA A 601 -36.25 42.28 -6.52
C ALA A 601 -36.73 43.64 -5.97
N CYS A 602 -36.18 44.11 -4.85
CA CYS A 602 -36.55 45.42 -4.30
C CYS A 602 -36.11 46.57 -5.21
N SER A 603 -34.96 46.45 -5.88
CA SER A 603 -34.52 47.46 -6.87
C SER A 603 -35.45 47.49 -8.08
N ALA A 604 -35.90 46.32 -8.55
CA ALA A 604 -36.90 46.22 -9.61
C ALA A 604 -38.26 46.79 -9.18
N GLY A 605 -38.71 46.47 -7.97
CA GLY A 605 -39.93 47.03 -7.36
C GLY A 605 -39.89 48.56 -7.29
N GLN A 606 -38.78 49.12 -6.83
CA GLN A 606 -38.58 50.56 -6.76
C GLN A 606 -38.62 51.22 -8.14
N LEU A 607 -38.06 50.58 -9.17
CA LEU A 607 -38.12 51.07 -10.54
C LEU A 607 -39.55 51.05 -11.09
N LEU A 608 -40.31 49.99 -10.82
CA LEU A 608 -41.72 49.85 -11.20
C LEU A 608 -42.57 50.96 -10.55
N HIS A 609 -42.36 51.19 -9.25
CA HIS A 609 -43.01 52.27 -8.50
C HIS A 609 -42.66 53.65 -9.05
N PHE A 610 -41.39 53.89 -9.38
CA PHE A 610 -40.93 55.14 -10.01
C PHE A 610 -41.59 55.39 -11.37
N ARG A 611 -41.93 54.32 -12.12
CA ARG A 611 -42.67 54.39 -13.39
C ARG A 611 -44.18 54.51 -13.22
N GLY A 612 -44.69 54.54 -11.99
CA GLY A 612 -46.12 54.74 -11.68
C GLY A 612 -46.89 53.45 -11.42
N HIS A 613 -46.24 52.29 -11.41
CA HIS A 613 -46.89 51.00 -11.14
C HIS A 613 -46.70 50.60 -9.68
N GLN A 614 -47.72 50.87 -8.86
CA GLN A 614 -47.74 50.55 -7.43
C GLN A 614 -48.18 49.10 -7.19
N ILE A 615 -47.27 48.15 -7.42
CA ILE A 615 -47.54 46.70 -7.30
C ILE A 615 -46.69 46.05 -6.21
N THR A 616 -47.12 44.89 -5.70
CA THR A 616 -46.32 44.11 -4.74
C THR A 616 -45.20 43.33 -5.42
N MET A 617 -44.12 43.08 -4.68
CA MET A 617 -42.97 42.27 -5.08
C MET A 617 -42.84 41.11 -4.09
N SER A 618 -43.07 39.90 -4.58
CA SER A 618 -42.93 38.65 -3.83
C SER A 618 -41.52 38.08 -3.98
N VAL A 619 -40.91 37.66 -2.87
CA VAL A 619 -39.59 37.03 -2.84
C VAL A 619 -39.60 35.79 -1.95
N ASN A 620 -39.18 34.66 -2.52
CA ASN A 620 -39.00 33.42 -1.79
C ASN A 620 -37.83 33.48 -0.79
N ILE A 621 -38.08 33.05 0.45
CA ILE A 621 -37.07 32.89 1.50
C ILE A 621 -37.07 31.44 1.98
N SER A 622 -35.88 30.84 2.06
CA SER A 622 -35.72 29.51 2.65
C SER A 622 -35.98 29.53 4.15
N ALA A 623 -36.80 28.60 4.67
CA ALA A 623 -37.04 28.56 6.11
C ALA A 623 -35.83 28.13 6.93
N THR A 624 -34.73 27.69 6.32
CA THR A 624 -33.44 27.52 7.04
C THR A 624 -32.96 28.82 7.68
N LEU A 625 -33.37 29.97 7.13
CA LEU A 625 -33.07 31.30 7.69
C LEU A 625 -34.01 31.71 8.83
N LEU A 626 -35.14 31.01 9.03
CA LEU A 626 -36.14 31.27 10.08
C LEU A 626 -35.78 30.63 11.43
N GLY A 627 -34.52 30.20 11.61
CA GLY A 627 -33.94 29.84 12.90
C GLY A 627 -33.03 30.92 13.49
N ASP A 628 -32.80 32.03 12.79
CA ASP A 628 -31.82 33.05 13.17
C ASP A 628 -32.30 34.48 12.89
N MET A 629 -32.32 35.32 13.92
CA MET A 629 -32.71 36.74 13.87
C MET A 629 -31.89 37.60 12.89
N ARG A 630 -30.73 37.12 12.43
CA ARG A 630 -29.93 37.82 11.39
C ARG A 630 -30.71 38.07 10.10
N VAL A 631 -31.71 37.24 9.77
CA VAL A 631 -32.55 37.45 8.58
C VAL A 631 -33.35 38.77 8.64
N VAL A 632 -33.77 39.20 9.84
CA VAL A 632 -34.45 40.49 10.06
C VAL A 632 -33.51 41.65 9.70
N GLY A 633 -32.25 41.55 10.13
CA GLY A 633 -31.20 42.52 9.79
C GLY A 633 -30.90 42.54 8.28
N LEU A 634 -30.88 41.38 7.64
CA LEU A 634 -30.70 41.25 6.19
C LEU A 634 -31.79 42.02 5.42
N VAL A 635 -33.07 41.76 5.71
CA VAL A 635 -34.21 42.40 5.03
C VAL A 635 -34.19 43.92 5.27
N ARG A 636 -33.98 44.35 6.52
CA ARG A 636 -33.89 45.79 6.88
C ARG A 636 -32.81 46.51 6.07
N ASN A 637 -31.63 45.91 5.97
CA ASN A 637 -30.51 46.50 5.25
C ASN A 637 -30.79 46.62 3.74
N VAL A 638 -31.45 45.62 3.15
CA VAL A 638 -31.82 45.66 1.73
C VAL A 638 -32.84 46.76 1.46
N LEU A 639 -33.91 46.84 2.25
CA LEU A 639 -34.93 47.88 2.11
C LEU A 639 -34.34 49.29 2.26
N GLN A 640 -33.43 49.49 3.21
CA GLN A 640 -32.71 50.76 3.37
C GLN A 640 -31.85 51.11 2.14
N ALA A 641 -31.19 50.11 1.55
CA ALA A 641 -30.32 50.31 0.39
C ALA A 641 -31.11 50.59 -0.89
N THR A 642 -32.23 49.91 -1.12
CA THR A 642 -33.05 50.05 -2.34
C THR A 642 -34.10 51.14 -2.24
N ARG A 643 -34.44 51.58 -1.01
CA ARG A 643 -35.54 52.50 -0.69
C ARG A 643 -36.92 52.01 -1.12
N PHE A 644 -37.06 50.69 -1.32
CA PHE A 644 -38.35 50.09 -1.62
C PHE A 644 -39.25 50.15 -0.39
N ASP A 645 -40.51 50.49 -0.59
CA ASP A 645 -41.49 50.58 0.49
C ASP A 645 -41.78 49.17 1.05
N PRO A 646 -41.53 48.91 2.35
CA PRO A 646 -41.75 47.60 2.94
C PRO A 646 -43.19 47.09 2.78
N GLU A 647 -44.21 47.96 2.72
CA GLU A 647 -45.62 47.55 2.59
C GLU A 647 -45.94 46.80 1.29
N TYR A 648 -45.05 46.92 0.29
CA TYR A 648 -45.15 46.27 -1.01
C TYR A 648 -44.21 45.07 -1.17
N LEU A 649 -43.37 44.75 -0.17
CA LEU A 649 -42.56 43.55 -0.16
C LEU A 649 -43.32 42.40 0.51
N THR A 650 -43.50 41.30 -0.22
CA THR A 650 -44.05 40.05 0.30
C THR A 650 -42.95 39.01 0.37
N LEU A 651 -42.75 38.40 1.54
CA LEU A 651 -41.79 37.32 1.75
C LEU A 651 -42.53 35.97 1.73
N GLU A 652 -42.21 35.12 0.76
CA GLU A 652 -42.86 33.82 0.58
C GLU A 652 -42.07 32.72 1.27
N ILE A 653 -42.77 31.87 2.02
CA ILE A 653 -42.21 30.77 2.81
C ILE A 653 -42.93 29.48 2.39
N THR A 654 -42.17 28.47 1.96
CA THR A 654 -42.73 27.19 1.52
C THR A 654 -43.11 26.28 2.69
N GLU A 655 -44.23 25.55 2.57
CA GLU A 655 -44.75 24.61 3.58
C GLU A 655 -43.74 23.50 3.95
N THR A 656 -42.94 23.02 2.98
CA THR A 656 -41.99 21.91 3.16
C THR A 656 -40.73 22.27 3.93
N ALA A 657 -40.58 23.53 4.30
CA ALA A 657 -39.36 24.00 4.92
C ALA A 657 -39.36 23.64 6.43
N ARG A 658 -38.32 22.91 6.86
CA ARG A 658 -38.17 22.39 8.24
C ARG A 658 -38.04 23.54 9.25
N ILE A 659 -39.15 24.15 9.65
CA ILE A 659 -39.18 25.05 10.80
C ILE A 659 -38.89 24.19 12.03
N SER A 660 -37.64 24.25 12.47
CA SER A 660 -37.14 23.40 13.56
C SER A 660 -37.77 23.77 14.90
N ASP A 661 -38.21 25.03 15.04
CA ASP A 661 -38.86 25.59 16.22
C ASP A 661 -39.86 26.67 15.77
N HIS A 662 -41.16 26.37 15.91
CA HIS A 662 -42.24 27.27 15.47
C HIS A 662 -42.29 28.55 16.33
N THR A 663 -41.84 28.50 17.58
CA THR A 663 -41.82 29.68 18.46
C THR A 663 -40.76 30.70 18.03
N VAL A 664 -39.59 30.21 17.61
CA VAL A 664 -38.50 31.06 17.08
C VAL A 664 -38.89 31.65 15.73
N ALA A 665 -39.47 30.82 14.84
CA ALA A 665 -39.94 31.30 13.55
C ALA A 665 -41.05 32.35 13.69
N ALA A 666 -42.05 32.12 14.55
CA ALA A 666 -43.10 33.11 14.84
C ALA A 666 -42.50 34.46 15.28
N SER A 667 -41.54 34.44 16.20
CA SER A 667 -40.86 35.66 16.68
C SER A 667 -40.13 36.40 15.55
N ILE A 668 -39.44 35.66 14.66
CA ILE A 668 -38.75 36.25 13.50
C ILE A 668 -39.76 36.86 12.50
N LEU A 669 -40.86 36.16 12.23
CA LEU A 669 -41.89 36.64 11.30
C LEU A 669 -42.62 37.88 11.85
N GLU A 670 -42.90 37.93 13.16
CA GLU A 670 -43.44 39.13 13.81
C GLU A 670 -42.47 40.33 13.68
N GLU A 671 -41.18 40.09 13.89
CA GLU A 671 -40.15 41.13 13.73
C GLU A 671 -40.02 41.59 12.28
N LEU A 672 -40.14 40.69 11.30
CA LEU A 672 -40.21 41.07 9.88
C LEU A 672 -41.46 41.92 9.60
N ARG A 673 -42.64 41.52 10.10
CA ARG A 673 -43.87 42.33 9.97
C ARG A 673 -43.75 43.70 10.62
N SER A 674 -43.01 43.82 11.72
CA SER A 674 -42.75 45.12 12.37
C SER A 674 -41.96 46.10 11.47
N ILE A 675 -41.24 45.60 10.47
CA ILE A 675 -40.58 46.40 9.43
C ILE A 675 -41.62 46.95 8.41
N GLY A 676 -42.78 46.31 8.30
CA GLY A 676 -43.86 46.64 7.37
C GLY A 676 -44.00 45.66 6.19
N VAL A 677 -43.20 44.58 6.15
CA VAL A 677 -43.28 43.57 5.07
C VAL A 677 -44.46 42.62 5.30
N ARG A 678 -45.00 42.07 4.21
CA ARG A 678 -46.04 41.04 4.24
C ARG A 678 -45.42 39.66 4.22
N ILE A 679 -46.08 38.69 4.86
CA ILE A 679 -45.63 37.29 4.87
C ILE A 679 -46.63 36.42 4.11
N ALA A 680 -46.14 35.62 3.16
CA ALA A 680 -46.96 34.68 2.40
C ALA A 680 -46.56 33.23 2.71
N MET A 681 -47.54 32.34 2.72
CA MET A 681 -47.34 30.89 2.74
C MET A 681 -47.50 30.32 1.33
N ASP A 682 -46.48 29.63 0.86
CA ASP A 682 -46.39 29.01 -0.46
C ASP A 682 -46.76 27.50 -0.39
N ASP A 683 -47.29 26.94 -1.48
CA ASP A 683 -47.72 25.53 -1.62
C ASP A 683 -48.76 25.01 -0.59
N PHE A 684 -49.75 25.81 -0.19
CA PHE A 684 -50.70 25.41 0.86
C PHE A 684 -51.59 24.22 0.46
N GLY A 685 -51.55 23.15 1.27
CA GLY A 685 -52.50 22.03 1.23
C GLY A 685 -51.93 20.69 0.77
N VAL A 686 -50.60 20.61 0.56
CA VAL A 686 -49.92 19.38 0.11
C VAL A 686 -49.24 18.63 1.26
N GLY A 687 -49.04 19.26 2.44
CA GLY A 687 -48.48 18.64 3.64
C GLY A 687 -49.46 18.37 4.80
N ALA A 688 -49.00 17.57 5.76
CA ALA A 688 -49.80 17.08 6.90
C ALA A 688 -49.99 18.10 8.05
N ALA A 689 -49.32 19.27 8.00
CA ALA A 689 -49.26 20.27 9.08
C ALA A 689 -49.71 21.69 8.65
N SER A 690 -50.34 21.83 7.49
CA SER A 690 -50.74 23.11 6.87
C SER A 690 -51.63 23.99 7.76
N TYR A 691 -52.63 23.42 8.43
CA TYR A 691 -53.57 24.20 9.27
C TYR A 691 -53.00 24.67 10.60
N GLU A 692 -52.14 23.88 11.22
CA GLU A 692 -51.47 24.23 12.49
C GLU A 692 -50.51 25.39 12.26
N THR A 693 -49.68 25.29 11.21
CA THR A 693 -48.76 26.34 10.79
C THR A 693 -49.50 27.64 10.43
N PHE A 694 -50.63 27.53 9.73
CA PHE A 694 -51.49 28.67 9.41
C PHE A 694 -52.05 29.37 10.64
N TYR A 695 -52.37 28.62 11.70
CA TYR A 695 -52.89 29.18 12.95
C TYR A 695 -51.80 29.86 13.79
N GLU A 696 -50.59 29.28 13.82
CA GLU A 696 -49.50 29.76 14.69
C GLU A 696 -48.69 30.92 14.09
N LEU A 697 -48.62 31.04 12.76
CA LEU A 697 -47.77 32.01 12.09
C LEU A 697 -48.58 33.17 11.46
N PRO A 698 -48.04 34.40 11.47
CA PRO A 698 -48.78 35.59 11.05
C PRO A 698 -48.74 35.81 9.54
N PHE A 699 -49.46 34.99 8.77
CA PHE A 699 -49.54 35.13 7.31
C PHE A 699 -50.52 36.23 6.86
N ASP A 700 -50.13 37.00 5.84
CA ASP A 700 -50.94 38.01 5.16
C ASP A 700 -51.42 37.54 3.77
N GLU A 701 -50.77 36.52 3.20
CA GLU A 701 -51.11 35.90 1.90
C GLU A 701 -50.96 34.35 1.97
N ILE A 702 -51.82 33.61 1.28
CA ILE A 702 -51.71 32.16 1.08
C ILE A 702 -51.76 31.88 -0.42
N LYS A 703 -50.86 31.00 -0.87
CA LYS A 703 -50.84 30.54 -2.25
C LYS A 703 -51.30 29.08 -2.34
N ILE A 704 -52.29 28.83 -3.19
CA ILE A 704 -52.86 27.50 -3.44
C ILE A 704 -51.96 26.77 -4.43
N ASP A 705 -51.46 25.60 -4.03
CA ASP A 705 -50.59 24.77 -4.85
C ASP A 705 -51.20 24.44 -6.23
N ARG A 706 -50.33 24.47 -7.25
CA ARG A 706 -50.65 24.18 -8.65
C ARG A 706 -51.37 22.85 -8.84
N LEU A 707 -51.13 21.84 -8.02
CA LEU A 707 -51.80 20.54 -8.07
C LEU A 707 -53.32 20.66 -8.02
N PHE A 708 -53.86 21.54 -7.16
CA PHE A 708 -55.29 21.73 -7.03
C PHE A 708 -55.84 22.63 -8.15
N VAL A 709 -55.11 23.69 -8.49
CA VAL A 709 -55.51 24.65 -9.53
C VAL A 709 -55.56 23.97 -10.90
N ALA A 710 -54.55 23.17 -11.26
CA ALA A 710 -54.50 22.47 -12.55
C ALA A 710 -55.63 21.42 -12.72
N ASN A 711 -56.21 20.94 -11.62
CA ASN A 711 -57.24 19.90 -11.62
C ASN A 711 -58.66 20.43 -11.35
N ILE A 712 -58.85 21.74 -11.14
CA ILE A 712 -60.13 22.35 -10.75
C ILE A 712 -61.31 22.05 -11.70
N ALA A 713 -61.02 21.91 -12.99
CA ALA A 713 -62.02 21.61 -14.01
C ALA A 713 -62.42 20.13 -14.03
N ARG A 714 -61.51 19.21 -13.65
CA ARG A 714 -61.63 17.76 -13.87
C ARG A 714 -61.95 16.97 -12.61
N ASP A 715 -61.51 17.45 -11.45
CA ASP A 715 -61.68 16.77 -10.17
C ASP A 715 -62.57 17.60 -9.21
N PRO A 716 -63.77 17.12 -8.88
CA PRO A 716 -64.63 17.75 -7.88
C PRO A 716 -63.96 17.93 -6.51
N LYS A 717 -63.01 17.07 -6.13
CA LYS A 717 -62.27 17.20 -4.88
C LYS A 717 -61.29 18.37 -4.92
N ALA A 718 -60.53 18.50 -6.01
CA ALA A 718 -59.63 19.65 -6.20
C ALA A 718 -60.43 20.97 -6.15
N ARG A 719 -61.60 21.03 -6.80
CA ARG A 719 -62.49 22.20 -6.73
C ARG A 719 -62.98 22.51 -5.33
N ALA A 720 -63.39 21.49 -4.57
CA ALA A 720 -63.83 21.68 -3.19
C ALA A 720 -62.69 22.18 -2.28
N ILE A 721 -61.45 21.70 -2.49
CA ILE A 721 -60.26 22.16 -1.76
C ILE A 721 -59.98 23.63 -2.07
N VAL A 722 -59.92 24.02 -3.36
CA VAL A 722 -59.71 25.42 -3.76
C VAL A 722 -60.76 26.35 -3.15
N ALA A 723 -62.05 25.99 -3.25
CA ALA A 723 -63.14 26.79 -2.67
C ALA A 723 -63.06 26.90 -1.13
N SER A 724 -62.61 25.84 -0.45
CA SER A 724 -62.44 25.84 1.00
C SER A 724 -61.29 26.75 1.43
N ILE A 725 -60.15 26.71 0.73
CA ILE A 725 -59.00 27.58 1.02
C ILE A 725 -59.36 29.04 0.73
N ALA A 726 -60.01 29.33 -0.40
CA ALA A 726 -60.48 30.66 -0.75
C ALA A 726 -61.48 31.23 0.29
N ALA A 727 -62.39 30.39 0.80
CA ALA A 727 -63.32 30.79 1.86
C ALA A 727 -62.59 31.09 3.17
N MET A 728 -61.63 30.26 3.56
CA MET A 728 -60.81 30.44 4.76
C MET A 728 -60.01 31.74 4.72
N GLY A 729 -59.32 32.02 3.61
CA GLY A 729 -58.55 33.27 3.45
C GLY A 729 -59.46 34.50 3.55
N ARG A 730 -60.65 34.46 2.93
CA ARG A 730 -61.64 35.54 3.04
C ARG A 730 -62.09 35.77 4.48
N GLU A 731 -62.38 34.71 5.24
CA GLU A 731 -62.79 34.81 6.66
C GLU A 731 -61.64 35.31 7.55
N ALA A 732 -60.41 34.87 7.27
CA ALA A 732 -59.20 35.31 7.97
C ALA A 732 -58.68 36.69 7.53
N ARG A 733 -59.27 37.30 6.48
CA ARG A 733 -58.81 38.55 5.84
C ARG A 733 -57.39 38.46 5.28
N ILE A 734 -57.06 37.30 4.74
CA ILE A 734 -55.78 36.97 4.10
C ILE A 734 -56.00 36.86 2.60
N THR A 735 -55.06 37.39 1.81
CA THR A 735 -55.12 37.31 0.34
C THR A 735 -54.86 35.87 -0.11
N VAL A 736 -55.71 35.31 -0.98
CA VAL A 736 -55.50 33.99 -1.57
C VAL A 736 -55.11 34.11 -3.03
N VAL A 737 -53.97 33.52 -3.38
CA VAL A 737 -53.42 33.45 -4.73
C VAL A 737 -53.55 32.02 -5.26
N ALA A 738 -54.17 31.83 -6.42
CA ALA A 738 -54.19 30.53 -7.10
C ALA A 738 -52.97 30.41 -8.04
N GLU A 739 -52.11 29.42 -7.82
CA GLU A 739 -50.90 29.24 -8.61
C GLU A 739 -51.00 28.21 -9.73
N GLY A 740 -50.15 28.38 -10.75
CA GLY A 740 -49.97 27.40 -11.80
C GLY A 740 -51.16 27.27 -12.74
N LEU A 741 -51.97 28.32 -12.91
CA LEU A 741 -53.02 28.34 -13.92
C LEU A 741 -52.40 28.28 -15.34
N GLU A 742 -52.65 27.19 -16.06
CA GLU A 742 -52.13 27.03 -17.44
C GLU A 742 -53.19 27.32 -18.51
N ASN A 743 -54.47 27.13 -18.20
CA ASN A 743 -55.56 27.24 -19.16
C ASN A 743 -56.47 28.44 -18.81
N PRO A 744 -56.58 29.46 -19.67
CA PRO A 744 -57.47 30.60 -19.45
C PRO A 744 -58.95 30.22 -19.27
N HIS A 745 -59.38 29.07 -19.79
CA HIS A 745 -60.76 28.60 -19.63
C HIS A 745 -61.14 28.25 -18.18
N ASP A 746 -60.16 28.05 -17.30
CA ASP A 746 -60.40 27.68 -15.91
C ASP A 746 -60.52 28.92 -14.98
N ILE A 747 -60.32 30.14 -15.50
CA ILE A 747 -60.47 31.41 -14.74
C ILE A 747 -61.85 31.55 -14.08
N PRO A 748 -62.98 31.32 -14.78
CA PRO A 748 -64.31 31.46 -14.16
C PRO A 748 -64.53 30.51 -12.98
N LEU A 749 -63.86 29.34 -12.98
CA LEU A 749 -63.94 28.38 -11.87
C LEU A 749 -63.19 28.89 -10.63
N LEU A 750 -62.10 29.63 -10.81
CA LEU A 750 -61.37 30.27 -9.72
C LEU A 750 -62.13 31.48 -9.15
N GLU A 751 -62.78 32.25 -10.01
CA GLU A 751 -63.67 33.34 -9.61
C GLU A 751 -64.88 32.81 -8.81
N GLU A 752 -65.52 31.73 -9.28
CA GLU A 752 -66.62 31.08 -8.56
C GLU A 752 -66.18 30.49 -7.22
N ALA A 753 -64.97 29.92 -7.16
CA ALA A 753 -64.38 29.43 -5.92
C ALA A 753 -64.03 30.56 -4.93
N GLY A 754 -63.96 31.81 -5.39
CA GLY A 754 -63.72 33.00 -4.58
C GLY A 754 -62.24 33.36 -4.40
N CYS A 755 -61.35 32.91 -5.29
CA CYS A 755 -59.95 33.33 -5.31
C CYS A 755 -59.85 34.83 -5.64
N GLN A 756 -58.94 35.57 -4.98
CA GLN A 756 -58.77 37.01 -5.23
C GLN A 756 -57.71 37.27 -6.31
N GLN A 757 -56.62 36.52 -6.28
CA GLN A 757 -55.51 36.67 -7.21
C GLN A 757 -55.17 35.34 -7.87
N VAL A 758 -54.54 35.41 -9.03
CA VAL A 758 -54.11 34.25 -9.81
C VAL A 758 -52.75 34.48 -10.46
N GLN A 759 -51.96 33.42 -10.52
CA GLN A 759 -50.66 33.39 -11.17
C GLN A 759 -50.52 32.13 -12.02
N GLY A 760 -49.98 32.26 -13.23
CA GLY A 760 -49.74 31.11 -14.09
C GLY A 760 -49.47 31.45 -15.55
N PHE A 761 -49.14 30.41 -16.33
CA PHE A 761 -48.80 30.54 -17.75
C PHE A 761 -49.98 30.92 -18.64
N ALA A 762 -51.22 30.82 -18.14
CA ALA A 762 -52.40 31.34 -18.82
C ALA A 762 -52.32 32.86 -19.08
N PHE A 763 -51.57 33.60 -18.25
CA PHE A 763 -51.36 35.04 -18.44
C PHE A 763 -49.98 35.33 -19.01
N SER A 764 -48.94 34.84 -18.34
CA SER A 764 -47.57 35.06 -18.76
C SER A 764 -46.61 34.06 -18.12
N ARG A 765 -45.58 33.68 -18.88
CA ARG A 765 -44.40 33.03 -18.33
C ARG A 765 -43.54 34.06 -17.57
N PRO A 766 -42.64 33.66 -16.68
CA PRO A 766 -41.73 34.61 -16.02
C PRO A 766 -40.95 35.45 -17.05
N LEU A 767 -40.96 36.77 -16.87
CA LEU A 767 -40.43 37.77 -17.80
C LEU A 767 -39.14 38.40 -17.28
N SER A 768 -38.31 38.93 -18.17
CA SER A 768 -37.25 39.86 -17.77
C SER A 768 -37.86 41.17 -17.26
N LEU A 769 -37.09 41.96 -16.49
CA LEU A 769 -37.58 43.26 -16.01
C LEU A 769 -37.98 44.20 -17.16
N SER A 770 -37.23 44.20 -18.27
CA SER A 770 -37.56 45.00 -19.45
C SER A 770 -38.90 44.59 -20.06
N ASN A 771 -39.13 43.28 -20.20
CA ASN A 771 -40.39 42.77 -20.76
C ASN A 771 -41.56 42.98 -19.79
N LEU A 772 -41.32 42.97 -18.48
CA LEU A 772 -42.34 43.28 -17.48
C LEU A 772 -42.77 44.76 -17.55
N LEU A 773 -41.82 45.68 -17.73
CA LEU A 773 -42.12 47.11 -17.93
C LEU A 773 -43.00 47.31 -19.18
N GLU A 774 -42.67 46.65 -20.29
CA GLU A 774 -43.50 46.68 -21.51
C GLU A 774 -44.88 46.02 -21.29
N TYR A 775 -44.93 44.89 -20.57
CA TYR A 775 -46.18 44.21 -20.22
C TYR A 775 -47.14 45.11 -19.43
N GLN A 776 -46.61 46.00 -18.58
CA GLN A 776 -47.43 46.94 -17.80
C GLN A 776 -47.85 48.18 -18.59
N GLU A 777 -47.05 48.64 -19.56
CA GLU A 777 -47.40 49.79 -20.43
C GLU A 777 -48.55 49.46 -21.40
N VAL A 778 -48.78 48.18 -21.73
CA VAL A 778 -49.85 47.72 -22.62
C VAL A 778 -51.21 47.59 -21.91
N VAL A 779 -51.24 47.60 -20.56
CA VAL A 779 -52.45 47.35 -19.75
C VAL A 779 -52.99 48.63 -19.07
N PRO A 780 -53.47 49.62 -19.84
CA PRO A 780 -54.61 50.42 -19.38
C PRO A 780 -55.79 50.23 -20.34
N GLY A 781 -56.70 49.30 -19.99
CA GLY A 781 -58.06 49.27 -20.55
C GLY A 781 -58.41 48.23 -21.63
N GLN A 782 -57.61 47.18 -21.85
CA GLN A 782 -58.03 46.02 -22.67
C GLN A 782 -58.35 44.79 -21.80
N SER A 783 -59.44 44.09 -22.13
CA SER A 783 -59.80 42.81 -21.52
C SER A 783 -58.73 41.76 -21.83
N LEU A 784 -58.14 41.16 -20.78
CA LEU A 784 -57.11 40.12 -20.85
C LEU A 784 -57.54 38.84 -21.61
N SER A 785 -58.81 38.74 -22.02
CA SER A 785 -59.35 37.62 -22.82
C SER A 785 -58.85 37.55 -24.28
N ASN A 786 -58.15 38.56 -24.79
CA ASN A 786 -57.72 38.64 -26.19
C ASN A 786 -56.22 38.47 -26.45
N MET A 787 -55.43 38.08 -25.45
CA MET A 787 -53.99 37.82 -25.60
C MET A 787 -53.67 36.36 -25.28
N VAL A 788 -53.91 35.49 -26.27
CA VAL A 788 -53.34 34.13 -26.34
C VAL A 788 -52.56 34.00 -27.63
#